data_AF-A0A3N1MEL6-F1
#
_entry.id   AF-A0A3N1MEL6-F1
#
_cell.length_a   1.000
_cell.length_b   1.000
_cell.length_c   1.000
_cell.angle_alpha   90.00
_cell.angle_beta   90.00
_cell.angle_gamma   90.00
#
_symmetry.space_group_name_H-M   'P 1'
#
loop_
_entity.id
_entity.type
_entity.pdbx_description
1 polymer ?
#
loop_
_entity_poly.entity_id
_entity_poly.type
_entity_poly.pdbx_seq_one_letter_code
_entity_poly.pdbx_strand_id
1 'polypeptide(L)'
;MRSDAPLHGIPAMVVDTQAMTAELVSVVVPLYEHGDFVEAALRSVHAQDWPEIELIVVDDASTDHSAATVERLVADDAFARRFRRLVFERNPGNIGAARTIERGLALAAGRVLTILNSDDLYAPDRLGRCVAALDAGHELVVTGVACIDRQGRPDQSPSAHRLAALPASIAAFPTASAAFLGVNRAVSTGNLLFTRDLHRRVGGFRDMPYCHDWDFVLGAMLETEPRLVDGALYRYRLHDANSFRELAPLARLEGERCLGRFFERLACGRVANPVLRALATSPVAWRHLLRAIDPAVAGIAAAIGRGGRPRGLEAPATRTERTEIQLDHLGQRLDPARETVLIVIPAADRGGRAVLALNLAGHLRARVNTVLLALADGELLEALRAAFGRVVVPDRSRLASQGQLVDLTDDVIERLSVTYVVSIGLPPHELSLALARRFVPMVVLVHDKAEAAATWTTASRITTMPHVDRRPARFLPVGPSDFSMARSQDAMRRELARLRDLARLSTPAPGMFVVLGFGPIAPGGGLNRFLAAMLAFRKLRPDQPCRFVWIGTGNAGDGELTGARETAARLDDGAVVVSSTQSNEAALRLAHAVLVTATDDLPIAMLDAMARAIPTICLADSAGADWPVTLAEAVAADPEAAGALLADLAAAGGRHHPLGARQQAKTADTRMRDHAEGLVAAMVEARLATERQRRDIRTLADDDLFDADMQDPPVSRAEAIARHVRPIFPPGVPRRPFAGFRPGLYHAMLSGEEAAHDPAAAFVRAGRPAGPWQRQVLRPALRPPQRRSGLRVGLHLHVHHDEGVADLFRRIAPASAGAIDHDLLVSTDSADKAARIGAAAARAGLPMPDIRVWPNRGRDIGPFLTGCGREWIEHYDIVGHAHAKRSPHLEPTESARWANFLFEHVLGGFAPMMGFVAEWMAADPGLGLIHPDDPLLFGWNWHDPDDPDAGRDQAPSLHFGAESNRSIAERLALRMGVGALPAEIDFPAGSMFWARSQALLPLFDLGLGWDDYPEEPVPHDGTILHALERLVPVVVESRGFRVAVTHIPGIGR
;
A
#
# COMPACT_ATOMS: atom_id res chain seq x y z
N MET A 1 -35.96 -53.35 -21.00
CA MET A 1 -35.85 -53.42 -22.48
C MET A 1 -35.57 -52.01 -22.97
N ARG A 2 -34.30 -51.75 -23.35
CA ARG A 2 -33.74 -50.63 -24.16
C ARG A 2 -34.10 -49.17 -23.80
N SER A 3 -33.23 -48.19 -23.92
CA SER A 3 -31.77 -48.09 -24.13
C SER A 3 -31.43 -46.60 -24.17
N ASP A 4 -30.21 -46.30 -23.73
CA ASP A 4 -29.43 -45.06 -23.82
C ASP A 4 -29.50 -44.25 -25.12
N ALA A 5 -29.27 -42.93 -25.00
CA ALA A 5 -28.19 -42.13 -25.63
C ALA A 5 -28.45 -40.61 -25.39
N PRO A 6 -27.42 -39.73 -25.22
CA PRO A 6 -26.51 -39.29 -26.30
C PRO A 6 -25.01 -39.28 -25.90
N LEU A 7 -24.09 -39.74 -26.78
CA LEU A 7 -23.32 -39.06 -27.85
C LEU A 7 -22.02 -38.33 -27.39
N HIS A 8 -20.91 -39.08 -27.52
CA HIS A 8 -19.52 -38.79 -27.96
C HIS A 8 -18.87 -37.42 -27.69
N GLY A 9 -17.60 -37.29 -27.28
CA GLY A 9 -16.48 -38.23 -27.14
C GLY A 9 -15.15 -37.53 -27.49
N ILE A 10 -14.19 -37.49 -26.56
CA ILE A 10 -12.74 -37.27 -26.76
C ILE A 10 -12.02 -38.27 -25.82
N PRO A 11 -10.94 -38.97 -26.23
CA PRO A 11 -10.54 -40.24 -25.61
C PRO A 11 -9.78 -40.05 -24.29
N ALA A 12 -10.08 -40.94 -23.33
CA ALA A 12 -9.36 -41.07 -22.07
C ALA A 12 -7.96 -41.66 -22.30
N MET A 13 -6.94 -40.96 -21.81
CA MET A 13 -5.56 -41.42 -21.80
C MET A 13 -5.25 -42.11 -20.47
N VAL A 14 -4.86 -43.38 -20.55
CA VAL A 14 -4.36 -44.24 -19.48
C VAL A 14 -3.06 -43.66 -18.91
N VAL A 15 -2.87 -43.70 -17.59
CA VAL A 15 -1.54 -43.55 -16.96
C VAL A 15 -1.21 -44.81 -16.17
N ASP A 16 -0.03 -45.31 -16.50
CA ASP A 16 0.63 -46.57 -16.15
C ASP A 16 1.08 -46.61 -14.67
N THR A 17 0.69 -47.64 -13.93
CA THR A 17 1.22 -47.97 -12.59
C THR A 17 2.46 -48.85 -12.72
N GLN A 18 3.65 -48.25 -12.69
CA GLN A 18 4.90 -48.97 -12.42
C GLN A 18 5.30 -48.83 -10.94
N ALA A 19 5.71 -49.94 -10.34
CA ALA A 19 6.11 -50.10 -8.95
C ALA A 19 7.32 -49.21 -8.57
N MET A 20 7.15 -48.29 -7.61
CA MET A 20 8.22 -47.50 -7.03
C MET A 20 8.88 -48.27 -5.86
N THR A 21 10.19 -48.50 -5.92
CA THR A 21 11.00 -48.82 -4.73
C THR A 21 10.88 -47.68 -3.72
N ALA A 22 10.59 -47.99 -2.45
CA ALA A 22 10.38 -46.98 -1.41
C ALA A 22 11.61 -46.05 -1.29
N GLU A 23 11.38 -44.75 -1.36
CA GLU A 23 12.45 -43.75 -1.37
C GLU A 23 13.03 -43.49 0.02
N LEU A 24 14.34 -43.28 0.11
CA LEU A 24 15.00 -42.93 1.38
C LEU A 24 14.67 -41.49 1.81
N VAL A 25 14.10 -41.33 3.00
CA VAL A 25 13.81 -40.04 3.65
C VAL A 25 14.83 -39.74 4.74
N SER A 26 15.52 -38.60 4.65
CA SER A 26 16.45 -38.13 5.68
C SER A 26 15.75 -37.14 6.62
N VAL A 27 15.71 -37.48 7.91
CA VAL A 27 15.19 -36.62 8.98
C VAL A 27 16.37 -36.00 9.71
N VAL A 28 16.53 -34.68 9.59
CA VAL A 28 17.57 -33.91 10.28
C VAL A 28 17.01 -33.30 11.56
N VAL A 29 17.71 -33.50 12.67
CA VAL A 29 17.32 -32.99 13.99
C VAL A 29 18.43 -32.06 14.51
N PRO A 30 18.27 -30.72 14.38
CA PRO A 30 19.15 -29.78 15.06
C PRO A 30 18.88 -29.81 16.56
N LEU A 31 19.92 -29.99 17.36
CA LEU A 31 19.83 -30.12 18.80
C LEU A 31 20.62 -29.02 19.50
N TYR A 32 19.95 -28.24 20.35
CA TYR A 32 20.60 -27.29 21.24
C TYR A 32 19.77 -27.15 22.53
N GLU A 33 20.31 -27.60 23.65
CA GLU A 33 19.73 -27.41 24.99
C GLU A 33 18.27 -27.92 25.16
N HIS A 34 17.96 -29.07 24.56
CA HIS A 34 16.63 -29.71 24.58
C HIS A 34 16.63 -31.11 25.21
N GLY A 35 17.43 -31.33 26.27
CA GLY A 35 17.57 -32.65 26.90
C GLY A 35 16.23 -33.25 27.37
N ASP A 36 15.34 -32.40 27.87
CA ASP A 36 14.01 -32.78 28.35
C ASP A 36 13.05 -33.24 27.23
N PHE A 37 13.36 -32.95 25.97
CA PHE A 37 12.43 -33.12 24.85
C PHE A 37 12.94 -34.05 23.74
N VAL A 38 14.26 -34.09 23.53
CA VAL A 38 14.87 -34.77 22.37
C VAL A 38 14.52 -36.26 22.28
N GLU A 39 14.39 -36.96 23.41
CA GLU A 39 13.99 -38.37 23.38
C GLU A 39 12.59 -38.56 22.77
N ALA A 40 11.63 -37.72 23.15
CA ALA A 40 10.27 -37.80 22.60
C ALA A 40 10.26 -37.45 21.11
N ALA A 41 11.05 -36.44 20.70
CA ALA A 41 11.22 -36.06 19.30
C ALA A 41 11.76 -37.24 18.47
N LEU A 42 12.86 -37.85 18.88
CA LEU A 42 13.48 -38.98 18.18
C LEU A 42 12.58 -40.23 18.15
N ARG A 43 11.85 -40.51 19.23
CA ARG A 43 10.86 -41.59 19.26
C ARG A 43 9.68 -41.33 18.31
N SER A 44 9.30 -40.08 18.10
CA SER A 44 8.26 -39.74 17.10
C SER A 44 8.72 -40.04 15.67
N VAL A 45 10.02 -39.90 15.37
CA VAL A 45 10.61 -40.30 14.08
C VAL A 45 10.68 -41.82 13.95
N HIS A 46 11.08 -42.52 15.02
CA HIS A 46 11.11 -43.99 15.06
C HIS A 46 9.72 -44.60 14.77
N ALA A 47 8.66 -43.96 15.27
CA ALA A 47 7.28 -44.41 15.12
C ALA A 47 6.64 -44.11 13.75
N GLN A 48 7.37 -43.50 12.82
CA GLN A 48 6.83 -43.19 11.50
C GLN A 48 6.50 -44.45 10.70
N ASP A 49 5.45 -44.36 9.89
CA ASP A 49 4.95 -45.43 9.01
C ASP A 49 5.83 -45.69 7.76
N TRP A 50 6.75 -44.79 7.44
CA TRP A 50 7.62 -44.91 6.26
C TRP A 50 8.82 -45.86 6.51
N PRO A 51 9.05 -46.91 5.70
CA PRO A 51 10.05 -47.92 6.03
C PRO A 51 11.50 -47.43 5.89
N GLU A 52 11.79 -46.61 4.87
CA GLU A 52 13.14 -46.23 4.48
C GLU A 52 13.53 -44.86 5.06
N ILE A 53 14.00 -44.82 6.32
CA ILE A 53 14.36 -43.58 7.03
C ILE A 53 15.85 -43.56 7.36
N GLU A 54 16.48 -42.43 7.09
CA GLU A 54 17.78 -42.03 7.63
C GLU A 54 17.56 -40.95 8.70
N LEU A 55 18.15 -41.12 9.89
CA LEU A 55 18.07 -40.16 11.00
C LEU A 55 19.43 -39.50 11.20
N ILE A 56 19.48 -38.18 11.19
CA ILE A 56 20.69 -37.40 11.41
C ILE A 56 20.44 -36.40 12.51
N VAL A 57 21.19 -36.53 13.61
CA VAL A 57 21.11 -35.61 14.74
C VAL A 57 22.42 -34.82 14.80
N VAL A 58 22.31 -33.50 14.80
CA VAL A 58 23.47 -32.60 14.91
C VAL A 58 23.32 -31.76 16.17
N ASP A 59 24.17 -32.02 17.16
CA ASP A 59 24.23 -31.25 18.39
C ASP A 59 25.05 -29.97 18.19
N ASP A 60 24.44 -28.82 18.45
CA ASP A 60 25.04 -27.50 18.29
C ASP A 60 25.84 -27.06 19.53
N ALA A 61 26.61 -28.00 20.07
CA ALA A 61 27.36 -27.88 21.31
C ALA A 61 26.48 -27.62 22.54
N SER A 62 25.43 -28.44 22.75
CA SER A 62 24.61 -28.35 23.96
C SER A 62 25.45 -28.55 25.22
N THR A 63 25.12 -27.80 26.26
CA THR A 63 25.79 -27.90 27.58
C THR A 63 24.98 -28.71 28.60
N ASP A 64 23.73 -29.01 28.29
CA ASP A 64 22.83 -29.82 29.09
C ASP A 64 22.97 -31.33 28.77
N HIS A 65 21.98 -32.13 29.17
CA HIS A 65 21.97 -33.57 28.98
C HIS A 65 21.45 -34.02 27.60
N SER A 66 21.35 -33.11 26.62
CA SER A 66 20.90 -33.39 25.25
C SER A 66 21.75 -34.45 24.56
N ALA A 67 23.07 -34.23 24.47
CA ALA A 67 23.98 -35.13 23.77
C ALA A 67 23.99 -36.54 24.37
N ALA A 68 24.06 -36.64 25.71
CA ALA A 68 24.05 -37.93 26.42
C ALA A 68 22.75 -38.73 26.18
N THR A 69 21.62 -38.03 26.02
CA THR A 69 20.33 -38.65 25.72
C THR A 69 20.33 -39.26 24.31
N VAL A 70 20.89 -38.56 23.33
CA VAL A 70 21.02 -39.08 21.96
C VAL A 70 21.99 -40.25 21.91
N GLU A 71 23.18 -40.14 22.52
CA GLU A 71 24.16 -41.23 22.58
C GLU A 71 23.57 -42.52 23.14
N ARG A 72 22.77 -42.43 24.21
CA ARG A 72 22.07 -43.58 24.78
C ARG A 72 21.08 -44.22 23.80
N LEU A 73 20.32 -43.42 23.05
CA LEU A 73 19.36 -43.94 22.06
C LEU A 73 20.06 -44.56 20.85
N VAL A 74 21.20 -43.98 20.42
CA VAL A 74 22.00 -44.53 19.32
C VAL A 74 22.64 -45.87 19.69
N ALA A 75 23.01 -46.06 20.96
CA ALA A 75 23.54 -47.32 21.48
C ALA A 75 22.46 -48.40 21.69
N ASP A 76 21.17 -48.06 21.67
CA ASP A 76 20.08 -49.02 21.75
C ASP A 76 19.85 -49.68 20.38
N ASP A 77 20.30 -50.92 20.24
CA ASP A 77 20.15 -51.75 19.04
C ASP A 77 18.71 -51.80 18.50
N ALA A 78 17.70 -51.85 19.37
CA ALA A 78 16.31 -51.92 18.93
C ALA A 78 15.87 -50.61 18.29
N PHE A 79 16.32 -49.48 18.83
CA PHE A 79 16.07 -48.15 18.28
C PHE A 79 16.86 -47.92 16.99
N ALA A 80 18.16 -48.23 16.98
CA ALA A 80 19.05 -47.97 15.85
C ALA A 80 18.66 -48.78 14.60
N ARG A 81 18.24 -50.05 14.76
CA ARG A 81 17.83 -50.93 13.64
C ARG A 81 16.59 -50.44 12.88
N ARG A 82 15.80 -49.52 13.44
CA ARG A 82 14.67 -48.90 12.76
C ARG A 82 15.10 -48.08 11.54
N PHE A 83 16.30 -47.50 11.60
CA PHE A 83 16.79 -46.58 10.59
C PHE A 83 17.77 -47.28 9.65
N ARG A 84 17.69 -46.98 8.35
CA ARG A 84 18.67 -47.45 7.36
C ARG A 84 20.06 -46.92 7.65
N ARG A 85 20.12 -45.70 8.18
CA ARG A 85 21.33 -45.03 8.63
C ARG A 85 20.98 -44.08 9.76
N LEU A 86 21.79 -44.10 10.81
CA LEU A 86 21.71 -43.16 11.92
C LEU A 86 23.08 -42.46 12.04
N VAL A 87 23.07 -41.13 12.03
CA VAL A 87 24.26 -40.32 12.26
C VAL A 87 24.02 -39.41 13.46
N PHE A 88 24.99 -39.36 14.38
CA PHE A 88 25.04 -38.38 15.43
C PHE A 88 26.37 -37.63 15.35
N GLU A 89 26.30 -36.31 15.23
CA GLU A 89 27.45 -35.42 15.07
C GLU A 89 27.34 -34.26 16.04
N ARG A 90 28.49 -33.72 16.46
CA ARG A 90 28.55 -32.58 17.37
C ARG A 90 29.37 -31.45 16.78
N ASN A 91 28.84 -30.24 16.85
CA ASN A 91 29.56 -29.03 16.49
C ASN A 91 30.60 -28.69 17.58
N PRO A 92 31.75 -28.10 17.20
CA PRO A 92 32.76 -27.67 18.16
C PRO A 92 32.31 -26.48 19.03
N GLY A 93 31.24 -25.80 18.64
CA GLY A 93 30.61 -24.70 19.37
C GLY A 93 29.26 -24.38 18.74
N ASN A 94 28.44 -23.56 19.41
CA ASN A 94 27.14 -23.13 18.89
C ASN A 94 27.32 -22.25 17.65
N ILE A 95 26.82 -22.71 16.50
CA ILE A 95 26.88 -22.01 15.22
C ILE A 95 25.51 -21.54 14.74
N GLY A 96 24.45 -21.78 15.51
CA GLY A 96 23.08 -21.38 15.23
C GLY A 96 22.28 -22.41 14.44
N ALA A 97 20.95 -22.37 14.61
CA ALA A 97 20.02 -23.36 14.08
C ALA A 97 20.13 -23.58 12.55
N ALA A 98 20.16 -22.51 11.75
CA ALA A 98 20.23 -22.62 10.29
C ALA A 98 21.51 -23.33 9.81
N ARG A 99 22.67 -22.98 10.39
CA ARG A 99 23.96 -23.62 10.03
C ARG A 99 24.03 -25.07 10.51
N THR A 100 23.45 -25.35 11.66
CA THR A 100 23.33 -26.72 12.20
C THR A 100 22.44 -27.60 11.32
N ILE A 101 21.31 -27.07 10.86
CA ILE A 101 20.44 -27.73 9.88
C ILE A 101 21.20 -28.01 8.58
N GLU A 102 21.90 -27.02 8.02
CA GLU A 102 22.67 -27.20 6.77
C GLU A 102 23.78 -28.25 6.92
N ARG A 103 24.48 -28.29 8.06
CA ARG A 103 25.46 -29.36 8.35
C ARG A 103 24.78 -30.73 8.35
N GLY A 104 23.60 -30.86 8.95
CA GLY A 104 22.82 -32.09 8.93
C GLY A 104 22.36 -32.50 7.53
N LEU A 105 21.86 -31.55 6.73
CA LEU A 105 21.43 -31.78 5.35
C LEU A 105 22.60 -32.16 4.42
N ALA A 106 23.81 -31.68 4.70
CA ALA A 106 25.03 -32.08 3.99
C ALA A 106 25.42 -33.55 4.26
N LEU A 107 25.08 -34.10 5.43
CA LEU A 107 25.35 -35.49 5.81
C LEU A 107 24.29 -36.47 5.27
N ALA A 108 23.11 -35.95 4.94
CA ALA A 108 21.99 -36.72 4.44
C ALA A 108 22.32 -37.41 3.11
N ALA A 109 21.81 -38.62 2.92
CA ALA A 109 21.87 -39.41 1.70
C ALA A 109 20.51 -39.57 0.99
N GLY A 110 19.40 -39.36 1.69
CA GLY A 110 18.03 -39.53 1.16
C GLY A 110 17.68 -38.55 0.04
N ARG A 111 16.78 -38.96 -0.85
CA ARG A 111 16.24 -38.08 -1.91
C ARG A 111 15.29 -37.05 -1.31
N VAL A 112 14.55 -37.45 -0.29
CA VAL A 112 13.59 -36.62 0.44
C VAL A 112 14.20 -36.19 1.77
N LEU A 113 14.04 -34.92 2.11
CA LEU A 113 14.61 -34.26 3.27
C LEU A 113 13.50 -33.68 4.14
N THR A 114 13.64 -33.75 5.45
CA THR A 114 12.73 -33.09 6.39
C THR A 114 13.48 -32.78 7.67
N ILE A 115 13.04 -31.75 8.39
CA ILE A 115 13.63 -31.34 9.67
C ILE A 115 12.66 -31.67 10.79
N LEU A 116 13.15 -32.08 11.95
CA LEU A 116 12.37 -32.08 13.19
C LEU A 116 13.14 -31.28 14.23
N ASN A 117 12.56 -30.19 14.73
CA ASN A 117 13.16 -29.49 15.87
C ASN A 117 13.19 -30.43 17.08
N SER A 118 14.25 -30.37 17.86
CA SER A 118 14.51 -31.31 18.96
C SER A 118 13.51 -31.23 20.13
N ASP A 119 12.64 -30.23 20.14
CA ASP A 119 11.54 -30.04 21.08
C ASP A 119 10.16 -30.45 20.51
N ASP A 120 10.02 -30.59 19.20
CA ASP A 120 8.75 -30.86 18.51
C ASP A 120 8.49 -32.36 18.29
N LEU A 121 7.29 -32.73 17.81
CA LEU A 121 6.95 -34.14 17.49
C LEU A 121 6.29 -34.29 16.11
N TYR A 122 6.52 -35.43 15.46
CA TYR A 122 5.72 -35.85 14.30
C TYR A 122 4.47 -36.65 14.70
N ALA A 123 3.41 -36.55 13.88
CA ALA A 123 2.32 -37.51 13.91
C ALA A 123 2.77 -38.85 13.28
N PRO A 124 2.26 -40.03 13.72
CA PRO A 124 2.77 -41.34 13.29
C PRO A 124 2.75 -41.62 11.77
N ASP A 125 1.80 -41.01 11.06
CA ASP A 125 1.56 -41.18 9.62
C ASP A 125 2.13 -40.03 8.77
N ARG A 126 2.95 -39.14 9.35
CA ARG A 126 3.43 -37.93 8.66
C ARG A 126 4.26 -38.28 7.43
N LEU A 127 5.29 -39.11 7.58
CA LEU A 127 6.23 -39.37 6.48
C LEU A 127 5.53 -40.06 5.30
N GLY A 128 4.72 -41.10 5.54
CA GLY A 128 3.97 -41.77 4.48
C GLY A 128 3.07 -40.81 3.71
N ARG A 129 2.33 -39.95 4.41
CA ARG A 129 1.43 -38.98 3.77
C ARG A 129 2.17 -37.86 3.03
N CYS A 130 3.28 -37.37 3.57
CA CYS A 130 4.06 -36.32 2.92
C CYS A 130 4.83 -36.83 1.71
N VAL A 131 5.42 -38.03 1.77
CA VAL A 131 6.12 -38.62 0.62
C VAL A 131 5.15 -38.94 -0.50
N ALA A 132 3.95 -39.44 -0.18
CA ALA A 132 2.90 -39.68 -1.17
C ALA A 132 2.38 -38.39 -1.85
N ALA A 133 2.64 -37.23 -1.27
CA ALA A 133 2.25 -35.92 -1.82
C ALA A 133 3.33 -35.27 -2.71
N LEU A 134 4.51 -35.89 -2.83
CA LEU A 134 5.55 -35.47 -3.76
C LEU A 134 5.25 -35.99 -5.17
N ASP A 135 5.40 -35.13 -6.17
CA ASP A 135 5.29 -35.48 -7.59
C ASP A 135 6.13 -34.53 -8.45
N ALA A 136 6.07 -34.67 -9.78
CA ALA A 136 6.85 -33.83 -10.71
C ALA A 136 6.51 -32.33 -10.64
N GLY A 137 5.37 -31.95 -10.04
CA GLY A 137 4.95 -30.56 -9.82
C GLY A 137 5.15 -30.04 -8.40
N HIS A 138 5.37 -30.93 -7.43
CA HIS A 138 5.43 -30.61 -6.00
C HIS A 138 6.64 -31.23 -5.30
N GLU A 139 7.68 -30.42 -5.12
CA GLU A 139 8.91 -30.83 -4.42
C GLU A 139 9.03 -30.27 -3.00
N LEU A 140 8.04 -29.48 -2.54
CA LEU A 140 7.92 -28.96 -1.18
C LEU A 140 6.53 -29.25 -0.63
N VAL A 141 6.48 -29.86 0.55
CA VAL A 141 5.28 -30.23 1.28
C VAL A 141 5.26 -29.51 2.62
N VAL A 142 4.09 -28.98 2.98
CA VAL A 142 3.76 -28.38 4.27
C VAL A 142 2.55 -29.11 4.84
N THR A 143 2.46 -29.25 6.16
CA THR A 143 1.33 -29.92 6.82
C THR A 143 0.59 -28.99 7.76
N GLY A 144 -0.60 -29.39 8.21
CA GLY A 144 -1.24 -28.77 9.36
C GLY A 144 -0.39 -28.88 10.63
N VAL A 145 -0.60 -27.96 11.56
CA VAL A 145 0.10 -27.94 12.85
C VAL A 145 -0.90 -28.08 13.99
N ALA A 146 -0.58 -28.91 14.97
CA ALA A 146 -1.21 -28.89 16.29
C ALA A 146 -0.21 -28.35 17.30
N CYS A 147 -0.61 -27.42 18.16
CA CYS A 147 0.28 -26.94 19.22
C CYS A 147 0.16 -27.83 20.46
N ILE A 148 1.29 -28.10 21.10
CA ILE A 148 1.41 -28.87 22.34
C ILE A 148 2.11 -28.05 23.42
N ASP A 149 1.78 -28.29 24.69
CA ASP A 149 2.43 -27.66 25.83
C ASP A 149 3.80 -28.31 26.13
N ARG A 150 4.51 -27.79 27.13
CA ARG A 150 5.79 -28.35 27.60
C ARG A 150 5.73 -29.86 27.88
N GLN A 151 4.59 -30.40 28.30
CA GLN A 151 4.41 -31.84 28.60
C GLN A 151 3.93 -32.66 27.40
N GLY A 152 3.69 -32.05 26.25
CA GLY A 152 3.27 -32.72 25.02
C GLY A 152 1.76 -32.92 24.90
N ARG A 153 0.97 -32.24 25.73
CA ARG A 153 -0.50 -32.25 25.68
C ARG A 153 -1.00 -31.13 24.76
N PRO A 154 -2.20 -31.23 24.16
CA PRO A 154 -2.73 -30.16 23.31
C PRO A 154 -2.80 -28.81 24.03
N ASP A 155 -2.21 -27.78 23.43
CA ASP A 155 -2.26 -26.41 23.92
C ASP A 155 -3.49 -25.69 23.34
N GLN A 156 -4.35 -25.15 24.21
CA GLN A 156 -5.60 -24.48 23.85
C GLN A 156 -5.53 -22.95 24.03
N SER A 157 -4.32 -22.40 24.18
CA SER A 157 -4.13 -20.96 24.28
C SER A 157 -4.47 -20.24 22.97
N PRO A 158 -4.84 -18.95 23.02
CA PRO A 158 -5.09 -18.16 21.81
C PRO A 158 -3.89 -18.11 20.85
N SER A 159 -2.67 -18.21 21.36
CA SER A 159 -1.46 -18.27 20.54
C SER A 159 -1.32 -19.63 19.84
N ALA A 160 -1.62 -20.73 20.53
CA ALA A 160 -1.69 -22.06 19.94
C ALA A 160 -2.73 -22.14 18.80
N HIS A 161 -3.94 -21.62 19.03
CA HIS A 161 -4.98 -21.58 17.98
C HIS A 161 -4.56 -20.75 16.77
N ARG A 162 -3.91 -19.60 16.98
CA ARG A 162 -3.40 -18.77 15.89
C ARG A 162 -2.35 -19.49 15.05
N LEU A 163 -1.37 -20.14 15.68
CA LEU A 163 -0.32 -20.89 14.97
C LEU A 163 -0.88 -22.09 14.20
N ALA A 164 -1.79 -22.86 14.81
CA ALA A 164 -2.45 -23.98 14.16
C ALA A 164 -3.30 -23.56 12.95
N ALA A 165 -3.90 -22.36 12.97
CA ALA A 165 -4.70 -21.84 11.87
C ALA A 165 -3.87 -21.39 10.65
N LEU A 166 -2.58 -21.09 10.82
CA LEU A 166 -1.74 -20.55 9.74
C LEU A 166 -1.57 -21.53 8.57
N PRO A 167 -1.11 -22.78 8.75
CA PRO A 167 -1.02 -23.73 7.64
C PRO A 167 -2.40 -24.08 7.05
N ALA A 168 -3.43 -24.20 7.89
CA ALA A 168 -4.80 -24.48 7.43
C ALA A 168 -5.35 -23.37 6.51
N SER A 169 -4.96 -22.12 6.77
CA SER A 169 -5.36 -20.98 5.94
C SER A 169 -4.79 -21.03 4.51
N ILE A 170 -3.78 -21.86 4.22
CA ILE A 170 -3.21 -21.99 2.87
C ILE A 170 -4.28 -22.42 1.86
N ALA A 171 -5.22 -23.29 2.26
CA ALA A 171 -6.31 -23.73 1.40
C ALA A 171 -7.30 -22.61 1.02
N ALA A 172 -7.29 -21.47 1.72
CA ALA A 172 -8.12 -20.31 1.41
C ALA A 172 -7.54 -19.42 0.29
N PHE A 173 -6.32 -19.71 -0.17
CA PHE A 173 -5.66 -18.97 -1.24
C PHE A 173 -5.75 -19.73 -2.56
N PRO A 174 -5.78 -19.02 -3.71
CA PRO A 174 -5.88 -19.65 -5.01
C PRO A 174 -4.68 -20.57 -5.32
N THR A 175 -3.54 -20.32 -4.67
CA THR A 175 -2.33 -21.14 -4.77
C THR A 175 -1.62 -21.14 -3.43
N ALA A 176 -0.83 -22.17 -3.14
CA ALA A 176 -0.05 -22.21 -1.91
C ALA A 176 1.01 -21.09 -1.92
N SER A 177 1.61 -20.82 -3.07
CA SER A 177 2.53 -19.71 -3.25
C SER A 177 1.91 -18.37 -2.85
N ALA A 178 0.65 -18.10 -3.22
CA ALA A 178 -0.04 -16.87 -2.82
C ALA A 178 -0.22 -16.79 -1.29
N ALA A 179 -0.52 -17.92 -0.65
CA ALA A 179 -0.64 -17.98 0.80
C ALA A 179 0.66 -17.59 1.52
N PHE A 180 1.84 -17.83 0.98
CA PHE A 180 3.08 -17.55 1.72
C PHE A 180 3.58 -16.08 1.63
N LEU A 181 2.90 -15.20 0.88
CA LEU A 181 3.38 -13.84 0.57
C LEU A 181 3.02 -12.75 1.61
N GLY A 182 2.99 -13.07 2.89
CA GLY A 182 2.79 -12.05 3.93
C GLY A 182 3.01 -12.50 5.36
N VAL A 183 2.88 -13.80 5.62
CA VAL A 183 3.23 -14.40 6.90
C VAL A 183 3.78 -15.80 6.65
N ASN A 184 4.72 -16.25 7.50
CA ASN A 184 5.21 -17.61 7.47
C ASN A 184 4.11 -18.59 7.90
N ARG A 185 3.43 -19.19 6.92
CA ARG A 185 2.34 -20.16 7.15
C ARG A 185 2.82 -21.57 7.45
N ALA A 186 4.12 -21.83 7.38
CA ALA A 186 4.68 -23.13 7.75
C ALA A 186 4.84 -23.27 9.26
N VAL A 187 4.82 -22.16 10.01
CA VAL A 187 5.01 -22.03 11.46
C VAL A 187 6.43 -22.36 11.94
N SER A 188 7.06 -23.37 11.36
CA SER A 188 8.38 -23.86 11.76
C SER A 188 9.07 -24.57 10.61
N THR A 189 10.41 -24.50 10.58
CA THR A 189 11.29 -25.28 9.69
C THR A 189 10.99 -26.77 9.75
N GLY A 190 10.64 -27.29 10.93
CA GLY A 190 10.33 -28.71 11.10
C GLY A 190 9.02 -29.16 10.44
N ASN A 191 8.19 -28.20 10.02
CA ASN A 191 6.97 -28.51 9.29
C ASN A 191 7.20 -28.74 7.78
N LEU A 192 8.42 -28.56 7.28
CA LEU A 192 8.77 -28.67 5.87
C LEU A 192 9.29 -30.07 5.52
N LEU A 193 8.80 -30.64 4.42
CA LEU A 193 9.39 -31.81 3.76
C LEU A 193 9.64 -31.49 2.29
N PHE A 194 10.84 -31.74 1.78
CA PHE A 194 11.23 -31.32 0.43
C PHE A 194 12.25 -32.26 -0.21
N THR A 195 12.41 -32.19 -1.53
CA THR A 195 13.44 -32.96 -2.23
C THR A 195 14.83 -32.34 -2.04
N ARG A 196 15.86 -33.18 -2.04
CA ARG A 196 17.26 -32.74 -2.05
C ARG A 196 17.59 -31.86 -3.25
N ASP A 197 17.02 -32.18 -4.40
CA ASP A 197 17.25 -31.42 -5.62
C ASP A 197 16.67 -30.01 -5.50
N LEU A 198 15.48 -29.85 -4.90
CA LEU A 198 14.92 -28.53 -4.60
C LEU A 198 15.84 -27.74 -3.65
N HIS A 199 16.30 -28.36 -2.56
CA HIS A 199 17.21 -27.71 -1.61
C HIS A 199 18.48 -27.16 -2.31
N ARG A 200 19.07 -27.96 -3.20
CA ARG A 200 20.23 -27.57 -4.01
C ARG A 200 19.92 -26.41 -4.97
N ARG A 201 18.76 -26.42 -5.63
CA ARG A 201 18.35 -25.34 -6.56
C ARG A 201 18.06 -24.03 -5.82
N VAL A 202 17.46 -24.12 -4.64
CA VAL A 202 17.19 -22.94 -3.79
C VAL A 202 18.48 -22.35 -3.21
N GLY A 203 19.46 -23.20 -2.89
CA GLY A 203 20.74 -22.84 -2.28
C GLY A 203 20.77 -23.00 -0.75
N GLY A 204 19.87 -23.81 -0.21
CA GLY A 204 19.76 -24.11 1.22
C GLY A 204 19.14 -23.02 2.09
N PHE A 205 19.14 -23.25 3.40
CA PHE A 205 18.68 -22.31 4.41
C PHE A 205 19.71 -21.19 4.59
N ARG A 206 19.26 -19.95 4.49
CA ARG A 206 20.10 -18.79 4.78
C ARG A 206 20.36 -18.70 6.28
N ASP A 207 21.55 -18.24 6.62
CA ASP A 207 21.94 -17.94 8.00
C ASP A 207 21.14 -16.75 8.56
N MET A 208 19.93 -17.04 9.02
CA MET A 208 18.98 -16.09 9.60
C MET A 208 18.44 -16.66 10.91
N PRO A 209 18.51 -15.90 12.02
CA PRO A 209 17.99 -16.32 13.31
C PRO A 209 16.52 -16.75 13.32
N TYR A 210 15.61 -16.05 12.59
CA TYR A 210 14.17 -16.29 12.73
C TYR A 210 13.48 -16.73 11.44
N CYS A 211 13.77 -16.06 10.31
CA CYS A 211 13.03 -16.29 9.07
C CYS A 211 13.76 -17.19 8.07
N HIS A 212 14.72 -18.02 8.51
CA HIS A 212 15.45 -18.91 7.60
C HIS A 212 14.53 -19.90 6.88
N ASP A 213 13.49 -20.39 7.57
CA ASP A 213 12.49 -21.27 7.02
C ASP A 213 11.59 -20.57 5.99
N TRP A 214 11.13 -19.36 6.30
CA TRP A 214 10.31 -18.59 5.39
C TRP A 214 11.11 -18.12 4.16
N ASP A 215 12.38 -17.72 4.31
CA ASP A 215 13.29 -17.43 3.20
C ASP A 215 13.46 -18.64 2.27
N PHE A 216 13.62 -19.84 2.86
CA PHE A 216 13.71 -21.08 2.10
C PHE A 216 12.41 -21.41 1.36
N VAL A 217 11.25 -21.30 2.03
CA VAL A 217 9.93 -21.53 1.39
C VAL A 217 9.70 -20.56 0.24
N LEU A 218 9.99 -19.27 0.42
CA LEU A 218 9.90 -18.27 -0.65
C LEU A 218 10.87 -18.58 -1.80
N GLY A 219 12.10 -19.00 -1.50
CA GLY A 219 13.05 -19.47 -2.51
C GLY A 219 12.56 -20.71 -3.27
N ALA A 220 11.98 -21.68 -2.57
CA ALA A 220 11.41 -22.89 -3.13
C ALA A 220 10.19 -22.61 -4.01
N MET A 221 9.36 -21.64 -3.66
CA MET A 221 8.21 -21.22 -4.46
C MET A 221 8.58 -20.71 -5.85
N LEU A 222 9.82 -20.22 -6.04
CA LEU A 222 10.32 -19.85 -7.37
C LEU A 222 10.59 -21.09 -8.24
N GLU A 223 10.81 -22.25 -7.63
CA GLU A 223 11.20 -23.49 -8.29
C GLU A 223 10.01 -24.45 -8.46
N THR A 224 9.18 -24.62 -7.43
CA THR A 224 8.05 -25.56 -7.37
C THR A 224 6.88 -24.95 -6.60
N GLU A 225 5.66 -25.45 -6.82
CA GLU A 225 4.50 -25.01 -6.05
C GLU A 225 4.41 -25.82 -4.73
N PRO A 226 4.30 -25.17 -3.56
CA PRO A 226 4.15 -25.91 -2.31
C PRO A 226 2.84 -26.72 -2.28
N ARG A 227 2.88 -27.92 -1.70
CA ARG A 227 1.69 -28.74 -1.47
C ARG A 227 1.33 -28.74 0.01
N LEU A 228 0.11 -28.35 0.34
CA LEU A 228 -0.45 -28.60 1.67
C LEU A 228 -0.98 -30.03 1.73
N VAL A 229 -0.51 -30.81 2.71
CA VAL A 229 -1.13 -32.08 3.10
C VAL A 229 -2.06 -31.82 4.28
N ASP A 230 -3.32 -32.21 4.12
CA ASP A 230 -4.37 -31.98 5.11
C ASP A 230 -4.09 -32.72 6.43
N GLY A 231 -4.47 -32.14 7.57
CA GLY A 231 -4.28 -32.71 8.90
C GLY A 231 -3.05 -32.21 9.65
N ALA A 232 -3.16 -32.19 10.98
CA ALA A 232 -2.15 -31.68 11.90
C ALA A 232 -0.99 -32.68 12.13
N LEU A 233 -0.15 -32.86 11.11
CA LEU A 233 0.93 -33.85 11.09
C LEU A 233 2.23 -33.37 11.74
N TYR A 234 2.31 -32.09 12.10
CA TYR A 234 3.37 -31.53 12.94
C TYR A 234 2.81 -31.11 14.29
N ARG A 235 3.50 -31.48 15.38
CA ARG A 235 3.12 -31.04 16.73
C ARG A 235 4.16 -30.06 17.26
N TYR A 236 3.79 -28.78 17.25
CA TYR A 236 4.67 -27.66 17.64
C TYR A 236 4.58 -27.38 19.13
N ARG A 237 5.71 -27.42 19.85
CA ARG A 237 5.77 -27.25 21.30
C ARG A 237 5.88 -25.79 21.71
N LEU A 238 5.05 -25.40 22.68
CA LEU A 238 5.06 -24.08 23.31
C LEU A 238 5.52 -24.20 24.78
N HIS A 239 6.57 -23.47 25.13
CA HIS A 239 7.16 -23.37 26.45
C HIS A 239 7.91 -22.02 26.63
N ASP A 240 8.36 -21.75 27.85
CA ASP A 240 8.91 -20.43 28.20
C ASP A 240 10.25 -20.13 27.56
N ALA A 241 11.00 -21.15 27.13
CA ALA A 241 12.26 -21.03 26.40
C ALA A 241 12.08 -20.92 24.86
N ASN A 242 10.85 -20.80 24.34
CA ASN A 242 10.68 -20.64 22.89
C ASN A 242 11.27 -19.30 22.43
N SER A 243 12.16 -19.35 21.44
CA SER A 243 12.91 -18.20 20.92
C SER A 243 12.03 -17.08 20.30
N PHE A 244 10.72 -17.30 20.10
CA PHE A 244 9.81 -16.31 19.51
C PHE A 244 9.24 -15.29 20.51
N ARG A 245 9.28 -15.54 21.83
CA ARG A 245 8.60 -14.69 22.83
C ARG A 245 9.36 -13.42 23.21
N GLU A 246 10.68 -13.38 23.03
CA GLU A 246 11.52 -12.24 23.45
C GLU A 246 11.85 -11.23 22.33
N LEU A 247 11.60 -11.54 21.06
CA LEU A 247 12.26 -10.83 19.92
C LEU A 247 11.33 -10.48 18.73
N ALA A 248 10.02 -10.31 18.97
CA ALA A 248 9.00 -9.99 17.96
C ALA A 248 9.30 -8.83 16.97
N PRO A 249 10.04 -7.76 17.34
CA PRO A 249 10.39 -6.69 16.39
C PRO A 249 11.39 -7.13 15.30
N LEU A 250 12.32 -8.04 15.60
CA LEU A 250 13.36 -8.48 14.66
C LEU A 250 12.78 -9.42 13.58
N ALA A 251 11.81 -10.26 13.94
CA ALA A 251 11.13 -11.15 13.00
C ALA A 251 10.39 -10.39 11.89
N ARG A 252 9.85 -9.21 12.18
CA ARG A 252 9.21 -8.35 11.17
C ARG A 252 10.22 -7.80 10.16
N LEU A 253 11.38 -7.31 10.63
CA LEU A 253 12.44 -6.76 9.78
C LEU A 253 13.11 -7.83 8.90
N GLU A 254 13.32 -9.04 9.44
CA GLU A 254 13.79 -10.17 8.64
C GLU A 254 12.78 -10.58 7.57
N GLY A 255 11.49 -10.61 7.92
CA GLY A 255 10.40 -10.92 6.99
C GLY A 255 10.34 -9.97 5.78
N GLU A 256 10.50 -8.67 6.00
CA GLU A 256 10.55 -7.67 4.93
C GLU A 256 11.75 -7.90 3.98
N ARG A 257 12.91 -8.31 4.52
CA ARG A 257 14.10 -8.64 3.71
C ARG A 257 13.90 -9.93 2.90
N CYS A 258 13.24 -10.95 3.44
CA CYS A 258 12.91 -12.19 2.75
C CYS A 258 12.00 -11.91 1.54
N LEU A 259 10.92 -11.16 1.76
CA LEU A 259 9.98 -10.77 0.70
C LEU A 259 10.64 -9.89 -0.36
N GLY A 260 11.49 -8.96 0.05
CA GLY A 260 12.27 -8.14 -0.86
C GLY A 260 13.12 -8.97 -1.83
N ARG A 261 13.91 -9.93 -1.31
CA ARG A 261 14.70 -10.84 -2.16
C ARG A 261 13.83 -11.71 -3.07
N PHE A 262 12.71 -12.19 -2.57
CA PHE A 262 11.78 -13.02 -3.33
C PHE A 262 11.24 -12.26 -4.56
N PHE A 263 10.72 -11.05 -4.36
CA PHE A 263 10.19 -10.24 -5.45
C PHE A 263 11.27 -9.80 -6.43
N GLU A 264 12.52 -9.58 -5.99
CA GLU A 264 13.63 -9.28 -6.90
C GLU A 264 13.90 -10.44 -7.86
N ARG A 265 13.93 -11.67 -7.33
CA ARG A 265 14.14 -12.88 -8.14
C ARG A 265 12.98 -13.14 -9.09
N LEU A 266 11.75 -12.90 -8.62
CA LEU A 266 10.54 -13.00 -9.43
C LEU A 266 10.57 -12.01 -10.60
N ALA A 267 10.92 -10.75 -10.35
CA ALA A 267 11.02 -9.70 -11.36
C ALA A 267 12.13 -9.96 -12.40
N CYS A 268 13.20 -10.67 -12.01
CA CYS A 268 14.27 -11.08 -12.93
C CYS A 268 13.90 -12.27 -13.84
N GLY A 269 12.65 -12.77 -13.80
CA GLY A 269 12.15 -13.82 -14.69
C GLY A 269 12.69 -15.23 -14.41
N ARG A 270 13.41 -15.44 -13.30
CA ARG A 270 13.94 -16.75 -12.89
C ARG A 270 12.92 -17.52 -12.06
N VAL A 271 11.81 -17.90 -12.68
CA VAL A 271 10.70 -18.61 -12.01
C VAL A 271 10.43 -19.91 -12.74
N ALA A 272 10.86 -21.05 -12.20
CA ALA A 272 10.56 -22.37 -12.75
C ALA A 272 9.15 -22.86 -12.40
N ASN A 273 8.61 -22.45 -11.25
CA ASN A 273 7.25 -22.77 -10.83
C ASN A 273 6.22 -22.20 -11.85
N PRO A 274 5.46 -23.06 -12.56
CA PRO A 274 4.53 -22.62 -13.59
C PRO A 274 3.35 -21.80 -13.02
N VAL A 275 2.93 -22.10 -11.79
CA VAL A 275 1.84 -21.40 -11.10
C VAL A 275 2.26 -19.97 -10.78
N LEU A 276 3.42 -19.81 -10.15
CA LEU A 276 3.96 -18.49 -9.81
C LEU A 276 4.38 -17.70 -11.06
N ARG A 277 4.89 -18.38 -12.10
CA ARG A 277 5.17 -17.76 -13.40
C ARG A 277 3.89 -17.23 -14.05
N ALA A 278 2.81 -18.00 -14.07
CA ALA A 278 1.52 -17.57 -14.59
C ALA A 278 0.92 -16.40 -13.78
N LEU A 279 1.11 -16.40 -12.46
CA LEU A 279 0.73 -15.28 -11.59
C LEU A 279 1.55 -14.02 -11.90
N ALA A 280 2.86 -14.14 -12.10
CA ALA A 280 3.77 -13.01 -12.34
C ALA A 280 3.67 -12.44 -13.76
N THR A 281 3.33 -13.26 -14.77
CA THR A 281 3.22 -12.81 -16.17
C THR A 281 1.83 -12.32 -16.55
N SER A 282 0.79 -12.67 -15.79
CA SER A 282 -0.57 -12.15 -15.98
C SER A 282 -0.75 -10.86 -15.19
N PRO A 283 -0.91 -9.68 -15.83
CA PRO A 283 -1.10 -8.42 -15.11
C PRO A 283 -2.36 -8.38 -14.25
N VAL A 284 -3.34 -9.23 -14.59
CA VAL A 284 -4.59 -9.41 -13.84
C VAL A 284 -4.32 -10.30 -12.63
N ALA A 285 -3.72 -11.48 -12.81
CA ALA A 285 -3.42 -12.39 -11.71
C ALA A 285 -2.37 -11.81 -10.74
N TRP A 286 -1.42 -11.02 -11.25
CA TRP A 286 -0.47 -10.25 -10.46
C TRP A 286 -1.17 -9.20 -9.59
N ARG A 287 -2.13 -8.45 -10.15
CA ARG A 287 -2.96 -7.51 -9.36
C ARG A 287 -3.82 -8.22 -8.32
N HIS A 288 -4.35 -9.40 -8.62
CA HIS A 288 -5.09 -10.21 -7.66
C HIS A 288 -4.20 -10.75 -6.54
N LEU A 289 -2.98 -11.18 -6.86
CA LEU A 289 -1.97 -11.58 -5.89
C LEU A 289 -1.61 -10.40 -4.96
N LEU A 290 -1.37 -9.21 -5.52
CA LEU A 290 -1.07 -8.00 -4.75
C LEU A 290 -2.23 -7.55 -3.85
N ARG A 291 -3.48 -7.91 -4.18
CA ARG A 291 -4.66 -7.65 -3.35
C ARG A 291 -4.89 -8.69 -2.25
N ALA A 292 -4.32 -9.89 -2.41
CA ALA A 292 -4.46 -11.01 -1.47
C ALA A 292 -3.32 -11.07 -0.43
N ILE A 293 -2.37 -10.15 -0.52
CA ILE A 293 -1.21 -10.05 0.38
C ILE A 293 -1.34 -8.77 1.21
N ASP A 294 -0.74 -8.78 2.40
CA ASP A 294 -0.72 -7.63 3.30
C ASP A 294 -0.31 -6.33 2.56
N PRO A 295 -1.01 -5.19 2.77
CA PRO A 295 -0.75 -3.94 2.05
C PRO A 295 0.70 -3.44 2.14
N ALA A 296 1.41 -3.71 3.25
CA ALA A 296 2.82 -3.35 3.39
C ALA A 296 3.72 -4.19 2.47
N VAL A 297 3.35 -5.45 2.23
CA VAL A 297 4.06 -6.38 1.33
C VAL A 297 3.75 -6.08 -0.14
N ALA A 298 2.51 -5.68 -0.45
CA ALA A 298 2.13 -5.18 -1.77
C ALA A 298 2.97 -3.94 -2.18
N GLY A 299 3.31 -3.08 -1.23
CA GLY A 299 4.23 -1.95 -1.42
C GLY A 299 5.65 -2.37 -1.82
N ILE A 300 6.20 -3.41 -1.18
CA ILE A 300 7.53 -3.95 -1.49
C ILE A 300 7.55 -4.58 -2.90
N ALA A 301 6.54 -5.38 -3.24
CA ALA A 301 6.40 -6.00 -4.55
C ALA A 301 6.24 -4.96 -5.68
N ALA A 302 5.47 -3.90 -5.44
CA ALA A 302 5.25 -2.81 -6.38
C ALA A 302 6.48 -1.89 -6.55
N ALA A 303 7.36 -1.82 -5.55
CA ALA A 303 8.64 -1.11 -5.63
C ALA A 303 9.68 -1.90 -6.45
N ILE A 304 9.72 -3.23 -6.28
CA ILE A 304 10.68 -4.10 -6.98
C ILE A 304 10.28 -4.35 -8.44
N GLY A 305 8.98 -4.49 -8.74
CA GLY A 305 8.48 -4.58 -10.12
C GLY A 305 8.78 -3.35 -10.99
N ARG A 306 9.24 -2.24 -10.39
CA ARG A 306 9.71 -1.03 -11.08
C ARG A 306 11.24 -0.90 -11.15
N GLY A 307 12.00 -1.94 -10.77
CA GLY A 307 13.46 -1.99 -10.87
C GLY A 307 14.25 -1.52 -9.63
N GLY A 308 13.59 -1.32 -8.47
CA GLY A 308 14.27 -0.92 -7.23
C GLY A 308 14.70 -2.12 -6.36
N ARG A 309 15.95 -2.13 -5.85
CA ARG A 309 16.38 -3.06 -4.78
C ARG A 309 15.93 -2.54 -3.41
N PRO A 310 15.44 -3.39 -2.47
CA PRO A 310 15.01 -2.94 -1.16
C PRO A 310 16.22 -2.74 -0.23
N ARG A 311 16.37 -1.54 0.34
CA ARG A 311 17.27 -1.27 1.46
C ARG A 311 16.50 -0.78 2.69
N GLY A 312 16.60 -1.57 3.77
CA GLY A 312 16.77 -1.11 5.16
C GLY A 312 15.62 -0.34 5.83
N LEU A 313 14.59 -1.04 6.28
CA LEU A 313 13.72 -0.60 7.38
C LEU A 313 14.38 -1.02 8.71
N GLU A 314 14.44 -0.11 9.67
CA GLU A 314 14.72 -0.38 11.09
C GLU A 314 13.62 0.30 11.92
N ALA A 315 13.04 -0.44 12.86
CA ALA A 315 12.16 0.09 13.91
C ALA A 315 13.01 0.78 15.01
N PRO A 316 12.49 1.78 15.73
CA PRO A 316 13.29 2.63 16.59
C PRO A 316 13.72 1.89 17.86
N ALA A 317 15.03 1.85 18.10
CA ALA A 317 15.56 1.58 19.43
C ALA A 317 15.50 2.85 20.28
N THR A 318 15.03 2.65 21.51
CA THR A 318 15.26 3.46 22.70
C THR A 318 16.51 4.35 22.62
N ARG A 319 16.29 5.68 22.64
CA ARG A 319 17.22 6.74 23.04
C ARG A 319 18.70 6.43 22.78
N THR A 320 19.08 6.30 21.51
CA THR A 320 20.48 6.33 21.09
C THR A 320 21.02 7.74 21.23
N GLU A 321 22.25 7.85 21.73
CA GLU A 321 23.00 9.10 21.82
C GLU A 321 22.87 9.90 20.52
N ARG A 322 22.48 11.18 20.64
CA ARG A 322 22.48 12.13 19.52
C ARG A 322 23.85 12.04 18.84
N THR A 323 23.91 11.38 17.69
CA THR A 323 25.12 11.39 16.88
C THR A 323 25.20 12.80 16.33
N GLU A 324 26.15 13.59 16.81
CA GLU A 324 26.33 14.97 16.35
C GLU A 324 26.67 14.93 14.86
N ILE A 325 25.67 15.18 14.01
CA ILE A 325 25.92 15.29 12.57
C ILE A 325 26.73 16.57 12.40
N GLN A 326 27.99 16.42 12.01
CA GLN A 326 28.81 17.54 11.59
C GLN A 326 28.16 18.13 10.33
N LEU A 327 27.38 19.20 10.53
CA LEU A 327 26.98 20.09 9.46
C LEU A 327 28.26 20.78 8.98
N ASP A 328 28.93 20.20 7.99
CA ASP A 328 30.15 20.76 7.41
C ASP A 328 29.97 22.28 7.24
N HIS A 329 30.88 23.04 7.85
CA HIS A 329 30.90 24.49 7.81
C HIS A 329 31.36 24.95 6.43
N LEU A 330 30.49 24.89 5.43
CA LEU A 330 30.77 25.32 4.07
C LEU A 330 29.68 26.28 3.60
N GLY A 331 29.96 27.58 3.74
CA GLY A 331 29.03 28.65 3.34
C GLY A 331 29.33 30.01 3.97
N GLN A 332 28.64 31.04 3.49
CA GLN A 332 28.63 32.36 4.12
C GLN A 332 27.78 32.35 5.40
N ARG A 333 28.06 33.26 6.34
CA ARG A 333 27.28 33.40 7.57
C ARG A 333 25.85 33.85 7.19
N LEU A 334 24.84 33.09 7.62
CA LEU A 334 23.44 33.45 7.40
C LEU A 334 23.13 34.78 8.11
N ASP A 335 22.38 35.66 7.46
CA ASP A 335 21.97 36.94 8.02
C ASP A 335 20.79 36.71 8.99
N PRO A 336 20.97 36.89 10.31
CA PRO A 336 19.91 36.62 11.29
C PRO A 336 18.69 37.53 11.12
N ALA A 337 18.78 38.64 10.38
CA ALA A 337 17.66 39.52 10.09
C ALA A 337 16.80 39.05 8.90
N ARG A 338 17.22 38.02 8.16
CA ARG A 338 16.51 37.49 6.98
C ARG A 338 15.89 36.14 7.28
N GLU A 339 14.73 35.89 6.66
CA GLU A 339 14.08 34.58 6.68
C GLU A 339 14.97 33.52 5.99
N THR A 340 14.95 32.29 6.50
CA THR A 340 15.71 31.16 5.94
C THR A 340 14.80 30.21 5.17
N VAL A 341 15.09 30.04 3.89
CA VAL A 341 14.39 29.13 2.98
C VAL A 341 15.27 27.93 2.71
N LEU A 342 14.77 26.74 3.04
CA LEU A 342 15.40 25.47 2.72
C LEU A 342 14.87 24.96 1.39
N ILE A 343 15.75 24.88 0.39
CA ILE A 343 15.45 24.26 -0.90
C ILE A 343 15.90 22.80 -0.83
N VAL A 344 15.03 21.87 -1.26
CA VAL A 344 15.29 20.43 -1.22
C VAL A 344 15.30 19.86 -2.63
N ILE A 345 16.34 19.09 -2.96
CA ILE A 345 16.48 18.41 -4.25
C ILE A 345 16.88 16.93 -4.06
N PRO A 346 16.46 16.03 -4.96
CA PRO A 346 16.80 14.60 -4.86
C PRO A 346 18.30 14.32 -5.03
N ALA A 347 18.98 15.10 -5.88
CA ALA A 347 20.41 14.98 -6.14
C ALA A 347 20.99 16.31 -6.62
N ALA A 348 22.26 16.57 -6.30
CA ALA A 348 23.03 17.68 -6.84
C ALA A 348 23.62 17.37 -8.24
N ASP A 349 22.89 16.60 -9.04
CA ASP A 349 23.27 16.21 -10.40
C ASP A 349 23.09 17.36 -11.41
N ARG A 350 23.19 17.05 -12.70
CA ARG A 350 23.03 18.03 -13.78
C ARG A 350 21.67 17.96 -14.49
N GLY A 351 20.69 17.30 -13.87
CA GLY A 351 19.31 17.27 -14.34
C GLY A 351 18.58 18.60 -14.12
N GLY A 352 17.39 18.73 -14.71
CA GLY A 352 16.65 19.99 -14.67
C GLY A 352 16.31 20.47 -13.26
N ARG A 353 16.14 19.57 -12.27
CA ARG A 353 15.82 19.94 -10.88
C ARG A 353 16.95 20.71 -10.19
N ALA A 354 18.19 20.26 -10.32
CA ALA A 354 19.35 20.91 -9.73
C ALA A 354 19.67 22.25 -10.44
N VAL A 355 19.45 22.30 -11.76
CA VAL A 355 19.57 23.56 -12.54
C VAL A 355 18.50 24.57 -12.12
N LEU A 356 17.26 24.12 -11.85
CA LEU A 356 16.23 24.98 -11.29
C LEU A 356 16.63 25.51 -9.91
N ALA A 357 17.14 24.65 -9.01
CA ALA A 357 17.62 25.08 -7.69
C ALA A 357 18.71 26.16 -7.77
N LEU A 358 19.66 26.02 -8.71
CA LEU A 358 20.69 27.02 -8.97
C LEU A 358 20.09 28.38 -9.37
N ASN A 359 19.13 28.37 -10.29
CA ASN A 359 18.46 29.59 -10.75
C ASN A 359 17.62 30.24 -9.65
N LEU A 360 16.89 29.44 -8.87
CA LEU A 360 16.11 29.92 -7.72
C LEU A 360 17.03 30.56 -6.68
N ALA A 361 18.17 29.95 -6.35
CA ALA A 361 19.14 30.56 -5.43
C ALA A 361 19.60 31.94 -5.91
N GLY A 362 19.91 32.08 -7.20
CA GLY A 362 20.35 33.33 -7.80
C GLY A 362 19.33 34.47 -7.65
N HIS A 363 18.04 34.16 -7.82
CA HIS A 363 16.95 35.13 -7.69
C HIS A 363 16.51 35.39 -6.23
N LEU A 364 16.59 34.38 -5.36
CA LEU A 364 16.10 34.47 -3.98
C LEU A 364 17.12 35.02 -2.99
N ARG A 365 18.42 34.79 -3.19
CA ARG A 365 19.50 35.17 -2.25
C ARG A 365 19.55 36.66 -1.88
N ALA A 366 18.99 37.53 -2.73
CA ALA A 366 18.91 38.95 -2.45
C ALA A 366 17.92 39.27 -1.31
N ARG A 367 16.90 38.42 -1.10
CA ARG A 367 15.75 38.65 -0.21
C ARG A 367 15.76 37.75 1.02
N VAL A 368 16.21 36.51 0.87
CA VAL A 368 16.16 35.47 1.92
C VAL A 368 17.50 34.76 2.03
N ASN A 369 17.75 34.15 3.19
CA ASN A 369 18.83 33.19 3.34
C ASN A 369 18.43 31.89 2.61
N THR A 370 19.16 31.53 1.56
CA THR A 370 18.92 30.28 0.83
C THR A 370 19.84 29.18 1.33
N VAL A 371 19.25 28.10 1.84
CA VAL A 371 19.94 26.87 2.24
C VAL A 371 19.52 25.74 1.31
N LEU A 372 20.46 24.92 0.85
CA LEU A 372 20.17 23.72 0.06
C LEU A 372 20.32 22.47 0.90
N LEU A 373 19.35 21.55 0.82
CA LEU A 373 19.50 20.15 1.22
C LEU A 373 19.43 19.28 -0.05
N ALA A 374 20.56 18.74 -0.47
CA ALA A 374 20.62 17.78 -1.58
C ALA A 374 20.77 16.36 -1.02
N LEU A 375 19.81 15.48 -1.32
CA LEU A 375 19.76 14.11 -0.75
C LEU A 375 20.80 13.15 -1.37
N ALA A 376 21.40 13.57 -2.47
CA ALA A 376 22.53 12.93 -3.11
C ALA A 376 23.56 13.98 -3.49
N ASP A 377 24.83 13.60 -3.43
CA ASP A 377 25.90 14.31 -4.12
C ASP A 377 25.72 14.21 -5.65
N GLY A 378 26.41 15.06 -6.40
CA GLY A 378 26.39 15.07 -7.85
C GLY A 378 27.29 16.16 -8.43
N GLU A 379 27.41 16.18 -9.75
CA GLU A 379 28.42 16.97 -10.47
C GLU A 379 28.15 18.48 -10.52
N LEU A 380 26.98 18.92 -10.02
CA LEU A 380 26.64 20.33 -9.86
C LEU A 380 26.86 20.83 -8.42
N LEU A 381 27.25 19.95 -7.47
CA LEU A 381 27.39 20.32 -6.06
C LEU A 381 28.28 21.56 -5.85
N GLU A 382 29.41 21.65 -6.54
CA GLU A 382 30.33 22.77 -6.42
C GLU A 382 29.74 24.11 -6.93
N ALA A 383 28.92 24.08 -7.98
CA ALA A 383 28.23 25.27 -8.46
C ALA A 383 27.12 25.69 -7.49
N LEU A 384 26.41 24.70 -6.93
CA LEU A 384 25.39 24.93 -5.90
C LEU A 384 26.00 25.49 -4.61
N ARG A 385 27.17 25.00 -4.17
CA ARG A 385 27.93 25.55 -3.03
C ARG A 385 28.31 27.02 -3.21
N ALA A 386 28.55 27.46 -4.45
CA ALA A 386 28.84 28.86 -4.74
C ALA A 386 27.57 29.73 -4.79
N ALA A 387 26.41 29.14 -5.11
CA ALA A 387 25.15 29.86 -5.28
C ALA A 387 24.36 30.02 -3.97
N PHE A 388 24.45 29.03 -3.08
CA PHE A 388 23.72 28.99 -1.82
C PHE A 388 24.55 29.52 -0.65
N GLY A 389 23.86 30.10 0.34
CA GLY A 389 24.50 30.54 1.59
C GLY A 389 25.03 29.36 2.40
N ARG A 390 24.32 28.21 2.37
CA ARG A 390 24.73 26.96 3.00
C ARG A 390 24.21 25.77 2.20
N VAL A 391 25.02 24.72 2.04
CA VAL A 391 24.63 23.47 1.37
C VAL A 391 24.86 22.30 2.30
N VAL A 392 23.83 21.47 2.48
CA VAL A 392 23.85 20.24 3.25
C VAL A 392 23.68 19.08 2.29
N VAL A 393 24.66 18.17 2.30
CA VAL A 393 24.60 16.88 1.62
C VAL A 393 24.83 15.82 2.69
N PRO A 394 23.84 14.97 2.99
CA PRO A 394 24.02 14.03 4.06
C PRO A 394 24.92 12.87 3.65
N ASP A 395 25.77 12.43 4.57
CA ASP A 395 26.63 11.27 4.36
C ASP A 395 25.77 10.00 4.26
N ARG A 396 25.66 9.48 3.03
CA ARG A 396 24.89 8.27 2.73
C ARG A 396 25.41 7.02 3.43
N SER A 397 26.67 7.00 3.87
CA SER A 397 27.21 5.90 4.67
C SER A 397 26.74 5.94 6.13
N ARG A 398 26.33 7.13 6.60
CA ARG A 398 25.82 7.38 7.95
C ARG A 398 24.29 7.45 8.03
N LEU A 399 23.61 7.70 6.91
CA LEU A 399 22.16 7.53 6.75
C LEU A 399 21.81 6.05 6.46
N ALA A 400 21.95 5.20 7.47
CA ALA A 400 21.62 3.79 7.42
C ALA A 400 20.13 3.49 7.66
N SER A 401 19.38 4.41 8.29
CA SER A 401 17.96 4.22 8.64
C SER A 401 17.07 5.46 8.43
N GLN A 402 15.75 5.24 8.29
CA GLN A 402 14.74 6.31 8.14
C GLN A 402 14.72 7.30 9.31
N GLY A 403 15.04 6.85 10.54
CA GLY A 403 15.10 7.71 11.73
C GLY A 403 16.18 8.79 11.63
N GLN A 404 17.32 8.48 11.01
CA GLN A 404 18.44 9.42 10.89
C GLN A 404 18.15 10.58 9.93
N LEU A 405 17.28 10.38 8.93
CA LEU A 405 16.86 11.45 8.02
C LEU A 405 15.89 12.42 8.71
N VAL A 406 15.00 11.91 9.58
CA VAL A 406 14.16 12.74 10.46
C VAL A 406 15.04 13.56 11.39
N ASP A 407 15.98 12.92 12.10
CA ASP A 407 16.87 13.60 13.05
C ASP A 407 17.77 14.66 12.37
N LEU A 408 18.30 14.36 11.18
CA LEU A 408 19.02 15.34 10.37
C LEU A 408 18.14 16.54 10.01
N THR A 409 16.93 16.26 9.54
CA THR A 409 15.98 17.31 9.14
C THR A 409 15.65 18.20 10.33
N ASP A 410 15.40 17.58 11.48
CA ASP A 410 15.15 18.22 12.76
C ASP A 410 16.29 19.16 13.16
N ASP A 411 17.53 18.64 13.13
CA ASP A 411 18.73 19.42 13.41
C ASP A 411 18.93 20.56 12.42
N VAL A 412 18.70 20.35 11.13
CA VAL A 412 18.82 21.38 10.08
C VAL A 412 17.80 22.49 10.29
N ILE A 413 16.54 22.15 10.58
CA ILE A 413 15.47 23.12 10.81
C ILE A 413 15.78 23.98 12.04
N GLU A 414 16.15 23.35 13.15
CA GLU A 414 16.41 24.04 14.42
C GLU A 414 17.69 24.89 14.35
N ARG A 415 18.81 24.30 13.94
CA ARG A 415 20.12 24.99 13.95
C ARG A 415 20.20 26.12 12.92
N LEU A 416 19.46 26.03 11.82
CA LEU A 416 19.46 27.05 10.76
C LEU A 416 18.23 27.98 10.80
N SER A 417 17.34 27.80 11.79
CA SER A 417 16.11 28.58 11.94
C SER A 417 15.31 28.63 10.62
N VAL A 418 15.06 27.46 10.03
CA VAL A 418 14.36 27.36 8.75
C VAL A 418 12.91 27.85 8.91
N THR A 419 12.52 28.78 8.04
CA THR A 419 11.19 29.41 8.03
C THR A 419 10.27 28.86 6.94
N TYR A 420 10.82 28.41 5.81
CA TYR A 420 10.07 27.79 4.72
C TYR A 420 10.85 26.65 4.10
N VAL A 421 10.13 25.67 3.56
CA VAL A 421 10.70 24.65 2.69
C VAL A 421 10.13 24.75 1.28
N VAL A 422 11.01 24.70 0.30
CA VAL A 422 10.67 24.53 -1.11
C VAL A 422 11.29 23.21 -1.57
N SER A 423 10.47 22.25 -1.94
CA SER A 423 10.96 21.00 -2.52
C SER A 423 10.78 21.01 -4.03
N ILE A 424 11.84 20.66 -4.77
CA ILE A 424 11.82 20.51 -6.23
C ILE A 424 11.65 19.02 -6.55
N GLY A 425 10.43 18.62 -6.90
CA GLY A 425 9.95 17.24 -6.85
C GLY A 425 9.54 16.81 -5.44
N LEU A 426 9.10 15.56 -5.32
CA LEU A 426 8.65 15.01 -4.03
C LEU A 426 9.79 14.97 -3.00
N PRO A 427 9.61 15.59 -1.82
CA PRO A 427 10.50 15.33 -0.69
C PRO A 427 10.41 13.86 -0.25
N PRO A 428 11.39 13.33 0.52
CA PRO A 428 11.24 12.07 1.24
C PRO A 428 10.12 12.15 2.26
N HIS A 429 9.51 11.01 2.54
CA HIS A 429 8.39 10.91 3.47
C HIS A 429 8.76 11.37 4.89
N GLU A 430 9.96 11.03 5.33
CA GLU A 430 10.54 11.35 6.63
C GLU A 430 10.67 12.87 6.83
N LEU A 431 11.12 13.58 5.78
CA LEU A 431 11.24 15.04 5.76
C LEU A 431 9.87 15.69 5.93
N SER A 432 8.85 15.21 5.23
CA SER A 432 7.49 15.75 5.32
C SER A 432 6.85 15.54 6.68
N LEU A 433 7.10 14.39 7.32
CA LEU A 433 6.67 14.15 8.70
C LEU A 433 7.31 15.15 9.68
N ALA A 434 8.61 15.38 9.56
CA ALA A 434 9.34 16.34 10.41
C ALA A 434 8.81 17.77 10.25
N LEU A 435 8.58 18.21 9.01
CA LEU A 435 8.04 19.53 8.70
C LEU A 435 6.60 19.71 9.17
N ALA A 436 5.79 18.65 9.04
CA ALA A 436 4.42 18.64 9.55
C ALA A 436 4.39 18.79 11.08
N ARG A 437 5.24 18.07 11.82
CA ARG A 437 5.31 18.20 13.29
C ARG A 437 5.73 19.59 13.76
N ARG A 438 6.62 20.27 13.05
CA ARG A 438 7.11 21.62 13.41
C ARG A 438 6.29 22.78 12.88
N PHE A 439 5.26 22.52 12.06
CA PHE A 439 4.52 23.60 11.40
C PHE A 439 5.41 24.53 10.59
N VAL A 440 6.35 23.94 9.86
CA VAL A 440 7.10 24.64 8.83
C VAL A 440 6.27 24.59 7.54
N PRO A 441 5.95 25.74 6.92
CA PRO A 441 5.23 25.79 5.65
C PRO A 441 6.09 25.20 4.54
N MET A 442 5.46 24.40 3.68
CA MET A 442 6.12 23.72 2.58
C MET A 442 5.42 23.99 1.25
N VAL A 443 6.21 24.31 0.24
CA VAL A 443 5.79 24.37 -1.17
C VAL A 443 6.49 23.24 -1.92
N VAL A 444 5.74 22.44 -2.67
CA VAL A 444 6.27 21.38 -3.53
C VAL A 444 6.09 21.81 -4.99
N LEU A 445 7.19 21.88 -5.72
CA LEU A 445 7.21 22.03 -7.17
C LEU A 445 7.06 20.65 -7.80
N VAL A 446 5.99 20.46 -8.53
CA VAL A 446 5.63 19.18 -9.15
C VAL A 446 5.91 19.25 -10.65
N HIS A 447 6.56 18.22 -11.17
CA HIS A 447 7.04 18.20 -12.56
C HIS A 447 6.43 17.08 -13.40
N ASP A 448 5.80 16.08 -12.78
CA ASP A 448 5.10 15.00 -13.47
C ASP A 448 3.80 14.56 -12.74
N LYS A 449 3.02 13.72 -13.41
CA LYS A 449 1.71 13.23 -12.92
C LYS A 449 1.83 12.32 -11.69
N ALA A 450 2.91 11.55 -11.56
CA ALA A 450 3.13 10.66 -10.42
C ALA A 450 3.45 11.48 -9.15
N GLU A 451 4.27 12.51 -9.29
CA GLU A 451 4.55 13.48 -8.24
C GLU A 451 3.30 14.23 -7.81
N ALA A 452 2.46 14.64 -8.77
CA ALA A 452 1.18 15.27 -8.48
C ALA A 452 0.26 14.35 -7.64
N ALA A 453 0.14 13.08 -8.01
CA ALA A 453 -0.70 12.14 -7.27
C ALA A 453 -0.22 11.94 -5.81
N ALA A 454 1.10 11.83 -5.63
CA ALA A 454 1.74 11.51 -4.36
C ALA A 454 1.96 12.71 -3.41
N THR A 455 1.72 13.95 -3.86
CA THR A 455 1.96 15.13 -3.00
C THR A 455 0.97 15.19 -1.83
N TRP A 456 1.52 15.43 -0.64
CA TRP A 456 0.82 15.50 0.64
C TRP A 456 -0.10 16.72 0.80
N THR A 457 -1.13 16.57 1.63
CA THR A 457 -2.14 17.62 1.91
C THR A 457 -1.63 18.79 2.72
N THR A 458 -0.48 18.64 3.39
CA THR A 458 0.12 19.73 4.18
C THR A 458 0.96 20.70 3.35
N ALA A 459 1.18 20.38 2.07
CA ALA A 459 2.02 21.16 1.17
C ALA A 459 1.18 21.99 0.20
N SER A 460 1.60 23.23 -0.02
CA SER A 460 1.10 24.00 -1.16
C SER A 460 1.75 23.46 -2.44
N ARG A 461 0.95 23.28 -3.49
CA ARG A 461 1.37 22.63 -4.73
C ARG A 461 1.49 23.64 -5.85
N ILE A 462 2.65 23.66 -6.49
CA ILE A 462 2.86 24.38 -7.74
C ILE A 462 3.20 23.36 -8.82
N THR A 463 2.38 23.31 -9.87
CA THR A 463 2.70 22.52 -11.05
C THR A 463 3.48 23.38 -12.04
N THR A 464 4.55 22.80 -12.58
CA THR A 464 5.31 23.42 -13.68
C THR A 464 4.80 23.02 -15.07
N MET A 465 3.82 22.12 -15.12
CA MET A 465 3.15 21.64 -16.34
C MET A 465 1.64 21.93 -16.32
N PRO A 466 1.03 22.33 -17.45
CA PRO A 466 -0.35 22.80 -17.48
C PRO A 466 -1.41 21.69 -17.31
N HIS A 467 -1.06 20.41 -17.49
CA HIS A 467 -2.02 19.28 -17.51
C HIS A 467 -1.70 18.14 -16.52
N VAL A 468 -0.93 18.45 -15.48
CA VAL A 468 -0.40 17.46 -14.55
C VAL A 468 -1.28 17.18 -13.33
N ASP A 469 -2.26 18.05 -13.04
CA ASP A 469 -3.04 17.95 -11.80
C ASP A 469 -4.55 17.95 -12.00
N ARG A 470 -5.25 17.09 -11.25
CA ARG A 470 -6.72 17.06 -11.12
C ARG A 470 -7.20 17.77 -9.85
N ARG A 471 -6.28 18.13 -8.94
CA ARG A 471 -6.55 18.88 -7.70
C ARG A 471 -6.22 20.37 -7.89
N PRO A 472 -6.64 21.26 -6.97
CA PRO A 472 -6.29 22.67 -7.03
C PRO A 472 -4.76 22.83 -6.87
N ALA A 473 -4.07 23.09 -7.97
CA ALA A 473 -2.67 23.47 -7.98
C ALA A 473 -2.45 24.70 -8.84
N ARG A 474 -1.51 25.54 -8.41
CA ARG A 474 -1.13 26.72 -9.17
C ARG A 474 -0.19 26.30 -10.29
N PHE A 475 -0.56 26.59 -11.53
CA PHE A 475 0.39 26.46 -12.64
C PHE A 475 1.36 27.63 -12.67
N LEU A 476 2.66 27.34 -12.69
CA LEU A 476 3.72 28.33 -12.79
C LEU A 476 4.82 27.82 -13.75
N PRO A 477 4.83 28.27 -15.01
CA PRO A 477 5.79 27.79 -16.00
C PRO A 477 7.23 28.15 -15.60
N VAL A 478 8.17 27.26 -15.88
CA VAL A 478 9.62 27.51 -15.75
C VAL A 478 10.14 28.16 -17.03
N GLY A 479 11.01 29.16 -16.91
CA GLY A 479 11.67 29.82 -18.03
C GLY A 479 13.11 29.32 -18.29
N PRO A 480 13.80 29.84 -19.32
CA PRO A 480 15.22 29.57 -19.58
C PRO A 480 16.13 29.99 -18.42
N SER A 481 17.34 29.42 -18.34
CA SER A 481 18.29 29.70 -17.27
C SER A 481 18.86 31.12 -17.35
N ASP A 482 18.79 31.86 -16.23
CA ASP A 482 19.44 33.17 -16.06
C ASP A 482 20.87 33.04 -15.50
N PHE A 483 21.16 31.95 -14.80
CA PHE A 483 22.45 31.69 -14.16
C PHE A 483 23.19 30.52 -14.81
N SER A 484 24.51 30.69 -14.96
CA SER A 484 25.35 29.69 -15.60
C SER A 484 25.75 28.56 -14.63
N MET A 485 25.75 27.32 -15.14
CA MET A 485 26.32 26.18 -14.40
C MET A 485 27.85 26.25 -14.29
N ALA A 486 28.52 27.02 -15.15
CA ALA A 486 29.96 27.22 -15.07
C ALA A 486 30.28 28.32 -14.04
N ARG A 487 31.29 28.06 -13.19
CA ARG A 487 31.73 29.01 -12.16
C ARG A 487 32.38 30.28 -12.73
N SER A 488 32.91 30.21 -13.94
CA SER A 488 33.58 31.33 -14.60
C SER A 488 33.61 31.18 -16.13
N GLN A 489 33.93 32.28 -16.83
CA GLN A 489 34.14 32.30 -18.28
C GLN A 489 35.30 31.39 -18.72
N ASP A 490 36.32 31.20 -17.87
CA ASP A 490 37.43 30.29 -18.18
C ASP A 490 37.04 28.83 -18.03
N ALA A 491 36.22 28.50 -17.02
CA ALA A 491 35.63 27.17 -16.89
C ALA A 491 34.74 26.83 -18.10
N MET A 492 33.94 27.82 -18.55
CA MET A 492 33.14 27.70 -19.77
C MET A 492 33.99 27.40 -21.01
N ARG A 493 35.08 28.16 -21.21
CA ARG A 493 35.99 27.98 -22.34
C ARG A 493 36.67 26.61 -22.34
N ARG A 494 37.14 26.15 -21.17
CA ARG A 494 37.72 24.81 -21.03
C ARG A 494 36.72 23.69 -21.30
N GLU A 495 35.51 23.82 -20.77
CA GLU A 495 34.46 22.83 -21.01
C GLU A 495 34.06 22.77 -22.48
N LEU A 496 33.93 23.92 -23.15
CA LEU A 496 33.66 23.98 -24.58
C LEU A 496 34.75 23.25 -25.40
N ALA A 497 36.03 23.46 -25.06
CA ALA A 497 37.13 22.76 -25.71
C ALA A 497 37.07 21.24 -25.47
N ARG A 498 36.80 20.81 -24.23
CA ARG A 498 36.62 19.39 -23.87
C ARG A 498 35.48 18.74 -24.66
N LEU A 499 34.32 19.38 -24.73
CA LEU A 499 33.17 18.86 -25.45
C LEU A 499 33.40 18.79 -26.95
N ARG A 500 34.12 19.76 -27.53
CA ARG A 500 34.52 19.69 -28.96
C ARG A 500 35.36 18.47 -29.25
N ASP A 501 36.33 18.17 -28.38
CA ASP A 501 37.20 17.02 -28.55
C ASP A 501 36.42 15.70 -28.40
N LEU A 502 35.63 15.56 -27.32
CA LEU A 502 34.81 14.38 -27.06
C LEU A 502 33.74 14.14 -28.14
N ALA A 503 33.17 15.21 -28.70
CA ALA A 503 32.22 15.15 -29.80
C ALA A 503 32.87 14.88 -31.17
N ARG A 504 34.21 14.74 -31.23
CA ARG A 504 35.00 14.57 -32.46
C ARG A 504 34.81 15.75 -33.44
N LEU A 505 34.84 16.97 -32.89
CA LEU A 505 34.63 18.24 -33.59
C LEU A 505 35.86 19.16 -33.56
N SER A 506 37.05 18.62 -33.25
CA SER A 506 38.31 19.40 -33.22
C SER A 506 38.72 19.90 -34.62
N THR A 507 38.41 19.13 -35.67
CA THR A 507 38.61 19.48 -37.09
C THR A 507 37.36 19.07 -37.90
N PRO A 508 36.23 19.79 -37.76
CA PRO A 508 34.97 19.37 -38.36
C PRO A 508 35.01 19.50 -39.88
N ALA A 509 34.43 18.53 -40.59
CA ALA A 509 34.25 18.61 -42.04
C ALA A 509 33.39 19.84 -42.42
N PRO A 510 33.61 20.46 -43.58
CA PRO A 510 32.73 21.52 -44.08
C PRO A 510 31.27 21.04 -44.12
N GLY A 511 30.35 21.85 -43.61
CA GLY A 511 28.92 21.52 -43.56
C GLY A 511 28.50 20.57 -42.43
N MET A 512 29.36 20.32 -41.42
CA MET A 512 29.02 19.47 -40.27
C MET A 512 27.73 19.91 -39.54
N PHE A 513 26.74 19.02 -39.49
CA PHE A 513 25.48 19.23 -38.75
C PHE A 513 25.51 18.52 -37.39
N VAL A 514 25.20 19.23 -36.30
CA VAL A 514 25.34 18.70 -34.93
C VAL A 514 23.99 18.71 -34.23
N VAL A 515 23.52 17.55 -33.81
CA VAL A 515 22.27 17.39 -33.06
C VAL A 515 22.61 17.00 -31.63
N LEU A 516 22.11 17.75 -30.65
CA LEU A 516 22.29 17.42 -29.23
C LEU A 516 21.04 16.79 -28.63
N GLY A 517 21.26 15.80 -27.76
CA GLY A 517 20.25 15.27 -26.85
C GLY A 517 20.77 15.31 -25.40
N PHE A 518 19.86 15.47 -24.45
CA PHE A 518 20.17 15.51 -23.02
C PHE A 518 19.28 14.51 -22.29
N GLY A 519 19.85 13.84 -21.28
CA GLY A 519 19.08 13.01 -20.37
C GLY A 519 19.90 11.87 -19.76
N PRO A 520 19.33 11.16 -18.79
CA PRO A 520 19.99 10.04 -18.14
C PRO A 520 20.25 8.89 -19.12
N ILE A 521 21.37 8.18 -18.94
CA ILE A 521 21.70 6.95 -19.67
C ILE A 521 21.09 5.77 -18.91
N ALA A 522 19.78 5.64 -19.03
CA ALA A 522 18.98 4.60 -18.37
C ALA A 522 17.76 4.21 -19.24
N PRO A 523 17.12 3.06 -18.99
CA PRO A 523 15.83 2.75 -19.60
C PRO A 523 14.83 3.90 -19.39
N GLY A 524 14.20 4.40 -20.46
CA GLY A 524 13.31 5.58 -20.42
C GLY A 524 14.00 6.94 -20.61
N GLY A 525 15.31 7.03 -20.42
CA GLY A 525 16.09 8.28 -20.51
C GLY A 525 16.21 8.93 -21.89
N GLY A 526 15.62 8.33 -22.92
CA GLY A 526 15.49 8.94 -24.26
C GLY A 526 16.62 8.62 -25.24
N LEU A 527 17.77 8.09 -24.79
CA LEU A 527 18.93 7.79 -25.66
C LEU A 527 18.58 6.88 -26.84
N ASN A 528 17.88 5.76 -26.61
CA ASN A 528 17.54 4.83 -27.70
C ASN A 528 16.63 5.47 -28.75
N ARG A 529 15.66 6.28 -28.32
CA ARG A 529 14.76 7.05 -29.20
C ARG A 529 15.55 8.11 -29.99
N PHE A 530 16.54 8.74 -29.36
CA PHE A 530 17.44 9.69 -30.00
C PHE A 530 18.32 9.02 -31.09
N LEU A 531 18.86 7.83 -30.80
CA LEU A 531 19.63 7.05 -31.78
C LEU A 531 18.73 6.52 -32.91
N ALA A 532 17.48 6.16 -32.64
CA ALA A 532 16.51 5.80 -33.68
C ALA A 532 16.24 6.96 -34.65
N ALA A 533 16.08 8.19 -34.12
CA ALA A 533 15.93 9.39 -34.95
C ALA A 533 17.17 9.69 -35.80
N MET A 534 18.37 9.41 -35.27
CA MET A 534 19.62 9.50 -36.04
C MET A 534 19.62 8.54 -37.25
N LEU A 535 19.21 7.28 -37.04
CA LEU A 535 19.17 6.30 -38.13
C LEU A 535 18.16 6.70 -39.21
N ALA A 536 17.00 7.23 -38.81
CA ALA A 536 16.02 7.80 -39.74
C ALA A 536 16.58 9.00 -40.51
N PHE A 537 17.28 9.93 -39.84
CA PHE A 537 17.99 11.04 -40.48
C PHE A 537 19.02 10.54 -41.50
N ARG A 538 19.85 9.54 -41.12
CA ARG A 538 20.91 9.00 -41.97
C ARG A 538 20.35 8.34 -43.23
N LYS A 539 19.20 7.68 -43.13
CA LYS A 539 18.48 7.11 -44.28
C LYS A 539 18.06 8.17 -45.31
N LEU A 540 17.68 9.37 -44.85
CA LEU A 540 17.24 10.49 -45.70
C LEU A 540 18.40 11.36 -46.22
N ARG A 541 19.51 11.40 -45.49
CA ARG A 541 20.69 12.22 -45.78
C ARG A 541 21.99 11.41 -45.58
N PRO A 542 22.27 10.40 -46.41
CA PRO A 542 23.43 9.53 -46.23
C PRO A 542 24.75 10.28 -46.33
N ASP A 543 24.84 11.26 -47.25
CA ASP A 543 26.07 12.01 -47.56
C ASP A 543 26.29 13.25 -46.69
N GLN A 544 25.33 13.62 -45.82
CA GLN A 544 25.43 14.79 -44.97
C GLN A 544 26.38 14.51 -43.78
N PRO A 545 27.49 15.25 -43.63
CA PRO A 545 28.31 15.15 -42.43
C PRO A 545 27.48 15.53 -41.20
N CYS A 546 27.34 14.62 -40.24
CA CYS A 546 26.61 14.89 -39.02
C CYS A 546 27.20 14.21 -37.78
N ARG A 547 26.93 14.82 -36.61
CA ARG A 547 27.19 14.25 -35.28
C ARG A 547 25.93 14.33 -34.42
N PHE A 548 25.48 13.18 -33.93
CA PHE A 548 24.42 13.06 -32.95
C PHE A 548 25.08 12.84 -31.59
N VAL A 549 25.08 13.86 -30.76
CA VAL A 549 25.79 13.87 -29.48
C VAL A 549 24.79 13.82 -28.34
N TRP A 550 24.78 12.69 -27.63
CA TRP A 550 24.02 12.54 -26.39
C TRP A 550 24.89 12.92 -25.19
N ILE A 551 24.39 13.83 -24.35
CA ILE A 551 25.05 14.28 -23.12
C ILE A 551 24.24 13.75 -21.94
N GLY A 552 24.85 12.87 -21.14
CA GLY A 552 24.16 12.24 -20.03
C GLY A 552 25.07 11.48 -19.07
N THR A 553 24.50 11.06 -17.94
CA THR A 553 25.15 10.24 -16.93
C THR A 553 24.45 8.90 -16.79
N GLY A 554 25.23 7.84 -16.57
CA GLY A 554 24.70 6.54 -16.17
C GLY A 554 24.40 6.51 -14.66
N ASN A 555 23.39 5.74 -14.27
CA ASN A 555 22.98 5.53 -12.89
C ASN A 555 23.91 4.56 -12.13
N ALA A 556 24.67 3.70 -12.82
CA ALA A 556 25.49 2.64 -12.23
C ALA A 556 27.02 2.78 -12.45
N GLY A 557 27.53 4.01 -12.47
CA GLY A 557 28.96 4.29 -12.66
C GLY A 557 29.43 4.22 -14.12
N ASP A 558 30.74 4.14 -14.35
CA ASP A 558 31.35 4.26 -15.69
C ASP A 558 30.95 3.15 -16.69
N GLY A 559 30.38 2.04 -16.21
CA GLY A 559 29.99 0.89 -17.04
C GLY A 559 28.84 1.16 -18.01
N GLU A 560 27.78 1.84 -17.57
CA GLU A 560 26.63 2.16 -18.44
C GLU A 560 26.99 3.17 -19.52
N LEU A 561 27.80 4.17 -19.17
CA LEU A 561 28.33 5.13 -20.12
C LEU A 561 29.22 4.44 -21.17
N THR A 562 30.05 3.48 -20.75
CA THR A 562 30.91 2.70 -21.64
C THR A 562 30.06 1.85 -22.60
N GLY A 563 29.06 1.12 -22.10
CA GLY A 563 28.16 0.32 -22.94
C GLY A 563 27.33 1.18 -23.92
N ALA A 564 26.89 2.36 -23.49
CA ALA A 564 26.20 3.31 -24.37
C ALA A 564 27.10 3.84 -25.49
N ARG A 565 28.38 4.14 -25.18
CA ARG A 565 29.39 4.53 -26.18
C ARG A 565 29.66 3.44 -27.20
N GLU A 566 29.83 2.20 -26.75
CA GLU A 566 30.06 1.05 -27.63
C GLU A 566 28.85 0.80 -28.54
N THR A 567 27.63 0.89 -27.98
CA THR A 567 26.39 0.73 -28.75
C THR A 567 26.26 1.82 -29.81
N ALA A 568 26.47 3.08 -29.44
CA ALA A 568 26.44 4.20 -30.38
C ALA A 568 27.49 4.03 -31.50
N ALA A 569 28.74 3.73 -31.14
CA ALA A 569 29.83 3.56 -32.10
C ALA A 569 29.60 2.39 -33.08
N ARG A 570 28.91 1.33 -32.64
CA ARG A 570 28.51 0.20 -33.49
C ARG A 570 27.37 0.54 -34.46
N LEU A 571 26.53 1.52 -34.13
CA LEU A 571 25.38 1.89 -34.93
C LEU A 571 25.76 2.82 -36.09
N ASP A 572 26.53 3.88 -35.81
CA ASP A 572 26.96 4.87 -36.81
C ASP A 572 28.17 5.64 -36.26
N ASP A 573 29.18 5.95 -37.10
CA ASP A 573 30.33 6.76 -36.65
C ASP A 573 29.92 8.20 -36.25
N GLY A 574 28.77 8.68 -36.73
CA GLY A 574 28.12 9.93 -36.34
C GLY A 574 27.56 9.94 -34.91
N ALA A 575 27.39 8.79 -34.27
CA ALA A 575 26.79 8.68 -32.95
C ALA A 575 27.85 8.84 -31.84
N VAL A 576 27.68 9.83 -30.97
CA VAL A 576 28.59 10.10 -29.85
C VAL A 576 27.83 10.17 -28.54
N VAL A 577 28.27 9.42 -27.54
CA VAL A 577 27.76 9.51 -26.17
C VAL A 577 28.86 10.05 -25.26
N VAL A 578 28.61 11.19 -24.63
CA VAL A 578 29.56 11.84 -23.71
C VAL A 578 28.98 11.88 -22.30
N SER A 579 29.89 11.93 -21.32
CA SER A 579 29.50 12.14 -19.92
C SER A 579 28.87 13.52 -19.73
N SER A 580 28.28 13.76 -18.56
CA SER A 580 27.65 15.03 -18.22
C SER A 580 28.54 16.24 -18.51
N THR A 581 27.90 17.34 -18.92
CA THR A 581 28.59 18.58 -19.26
C THR A 581 28.74 19.49 -18.05
N GLN A 582 29.87 20.15 -17.89
CA GLN A 582 30.04 21.21 -16.89
C GLN A 582 29.18 22.45 -17.16
N SER A 583 28.62 22.59 -18.37
CA SER A 583 27.79 23.72 -18.76
C SER A 583 26.92 23.42 -19.97
N ASN A 584 25.60 23.47 -19.81
CA ASN A 584 24.65 23.38 -20.93
C ASN A 584 24.89 24.50 -21.92
N GLU A 585 25.29 25.70 -21.46
CA GLU A 585 25.66 26.78 -22.36
C GLU A 585 26.86 26.41 -23.24
N ALA A 586 27.87 25.73 -22.69
CA ALA A 586 29.01 25.26 -23.50
C ALA A 586 28.58 24.21 -24.51
N ALA A 587 27.75 23.25 -24.09
CA ALA A 587 27.19 22.24 -25.00
C ALA A 587 26.38 22.87 -26.13
N LEU A 588 25.44 23.75 -25.81
CA LEU A 588 24.57 24.43 -26.77
C LEU A 588 25.34 25.30 -27.78
N ARG A 589 26.57 25.74 -27.49
CA ARG A 589 27.44 26.40 -28.49
C ARG A 589 27.89 25.48 -29.62
N LEU A 590 27.77 24.16 -29.46
CA LEU A 590 28.08 23.15 -30.48
C LEU A 590 26.87 22.76 -31.32
N ALA A 591 25.66 22.91 -30.78
CA ALA A 591 24.44 22.43 -31.40
C ALA A 591 24.07 23.21 -32.66
N HIS A 592 23.62 22.52 -33.69
CA HIS A 592 22.84 23.12 -34.78
C HIS A 592 21.34 22.88 -34.58
N ALA A 593 20.97 21.79 -33.89
CA ALA A 593 19.63 21.50 -33.43
C ALA A 593 19.67 20.73 -32.09
N VAL A 594 18.56 20.74 -31.36
CA VAL A 594 18.35 19.93 -30.16
C VAL A 594 17.18 18.99 -30.39
N LEU A 595 17.29 17.73 -29.96
CA LEU A 595 16.21 16.76 -29.99
C LEU A 595 15.89 16.29 -28.56
N VAL A 596 14.64 16.50 -28.14
CA VAL A 596 14.13 16.11 -26.82
C VAL A 596 13.34 14.81 -26.96
N THR A 597 13.88 13.75 -26.36
CA THR A 597 13.29 12.39 -26.42
C THR A 597 12.99 11.80 -25.04
N ALA A 598 13.35 12.48 -23.95
CA ALA A 598 13.07 12.01 -22.60
C ALA A 598 11.61 12.31 -22.20
N THR A 599 10.97 11.36 -21.53
CA THR A 599 9.59 11.47 -21.03
C THR A 599 9.50 12.18 -19.68
N ASP A 600 10.59 12.16 -18.88
CA ASP A 600 10.55 12.49 -17.46
C ASP A 600 11.69 13.45 -17.05
N ASP A 601 11.75 14.64 -17.64
CA ASP A 601 12.68 15.69 -17.19
C ASP A 601 12.10 17.09 -17.32
N LEU A 602 12.49 17.97 -16.41
CA LEU A 602 12.26 19.41 -16.50
C LEU A 602 13.01 19.92 -17.75
N PRO A 603 12.31 20.46 -18.78
CA PRO A 603 12.92 20.72 -20.08
C PRO A 603 13.76 22.01 -20.12
N ILE A 604 14.58 22.29 -19.10
CA ILE A 604 15.37 23.52 -18.99
C ILE A 604 16.40 23.62 -20.13
N ALA A 605 17.04 22.52 -20.52
CA ALA A 605 17.98 22.51 -21.64
C ALA A 605 17.30 22.85 -22.99
N MET A 606 16.04 22.44 -23.16
CA MET A 606 15.21 22.83 -24.31
C MET A 606 14.92 24.33 -24.28
N LEU A 607 14.50 24.86 -23.13
CA LEU A 607 14.23 26.30 -22.97
C LEU A 607 15.49 27.14 -23.23
N ASP A 608 16.65 26.69 -22.75
CA ASP A 608 17.94 27.32 -22.98
C ASP A 608 18.35 27.31 -24.47
N ALA A 609 18.02 26.25 -25.20
CA ALA A 609 18.27 26.13 -26.63
C ALA A 609 17.38 27.08 -27.44
N MET A 610 16.07 27.04 -27.18
CA MET A 610 15.08 27.89 -27.82
C MET A 610 15.38 29.38 -27.59
N ALA A 611 15.74 29.78 -26.37
CA ALA A 611 16.13 31.16 -26.05
C ALA A 611 17.36 31.66 -26.83
N ARG A 612 18.18 30.75 -27.35
CA ARG A 612 19.37 31.03 -28.18
C ARG A 612 19.10 30.86 -29.68
N ALA A 613 17.84 30.77 -30.08
CA ALA A 613 17.40 30.51 -31.45
C ALA A 613 17.96 29.20 -32.04
N ILE A 614 18.22 28.19 -31.20
CA ILE A 614 18.61 26.86 -31.66
C ILE A 614 17.33 26.05 -31.90
N PRO A 615 17.04 25.62 -33.14
CA PRO A 615 15.86 24.82 -33.44
C PRO A 615 15.80 23.57 -32.57
N THR A 616 14.69 23.38 -31.88
CA THR A 616 14.49 22.25 -30.97
C THR A 616 13.27 21.44 -31.40
N ILE A 617 13.45 20.13 -31.54
CA ILE A 617 12.41 19.16 -31.90
C ILE A 617 12.09 18.31 -30.67
N CYS A 618 10.81 18.03 -30.44
CA CYS A 618 10.32 17.20 -29.34
C CYS A 618 9.58 15.98 -29.90
N LEU A 619 9.71 14.80 -29.27
CA LEU A 619 8.78 13.71 -29.54
C LEU A 619 7.44 13.98 -28.85
N ALA A 620 6.32 13.53 -29.43
CA ALA A 620 4.96 13.78 -28.94
C ALA A 620 4.72 13.28 -27.50
N ASP A 621 5.46 12.25 -27.09
CA ASP A 621 5.42 11.69 -25.74
C ASP A 621 6.54 12.21 -24.82
N SER A 622 7.36 13.17 -25.27
CA SER A 622 8.44 13.74 -24.47
C SER A 622 7.96 14.84 -23.53
N ALA A 623 8.73 15.10 -22.47
CA ALA A 623 8.44 16.16 -21.49
C ALA A 623 8.37 17.58 -22.12
N GLY A 624 8.94 17.76 -23.31
CA GLY A 624 8.94 19.03 -24.02
C GLY A 624 7.71 19.26 -24.92
N ALA A 625 6.94 18.23 -25.27
CA ALA A 625 5.86 18.35 -26.26
C ALA A 625 4.72 19.26 -25.80
N ASP A 626 4.30 19.10 -24.55
CA ASP A 626 3.18 19.82 -23.95
C ASP A 626 3.58 21.15 -23.28
N TRP A 627 4.82 21.60 -23.48
CA TRP A 627 5.30 22.83 -22.86
C TRP A 627 4.66 24.05 -23.54
N PRO A 628 4.22 25.10 -22.80
CA PRO A 628 3.51 26.23 -23.39
C PRO A 628 4.24 26.91 -24.56
N VAL A 629 5.58 26.92 -24.53
CA VAL A 629 6.43 27.54 -25.56
C VAL A 629 6.73 26.65 -26.76
N THR A 630 6.35 25.36 -26.71
CA THR A 630 6.55 24.42 -27.82
C THR A 630 5.61 24.75 -28.98
N LEU A 631 6.10 24.64 -30.21
CA LEU A 631 5.33 24.87 -31.42
C LEU A 631 4.88 23.52 -31.99
N ALA A 632 3.63 23.40 -32.43
CA ALA A 632 3.09 22.14 -32.93
C ALA A 632 3.91 21.53 -34.09
N GLU A 633 4.44 22.38 -34.98
CA GLU A 633 5.34 21.98 -36.08
C GLU A 633 6.71 21.42 -35.62
N ALA A 634 7.08 21.61 -34.35
CA ALA A 634 8.31 21.09 -33.76
C ALA A 634 8.08 19.78 -32.99
N VAL A 635 6.86 19.25 -32.97
CA VAL A 635 6.50 18.01 -32.30
C VAL A 635 6.41 16.88 -33.32
N ALA A 636 7.32 15.92 -33.21
CA ALA A 636 7.35 14.71 -34.03
C ALA A 636 6.53 13.60 -33.37
N ALA A 637 5.72 12.87 -34.14
CA ALA A 637 4.93 11.75 -33.61
C ALA A 637 5.80 10.60 -33.09
N ASP A 638 6.95 10.35 -33.73
CA ASP A 638 7.86 9.25 -33.44
C ASP A 638 9.32 9.59 -33.87
N PRO A 639 10.31 8.73 -33.58
CA PRO A 639 11.69 8.96 -33.99
C PRO A 639 11.89 9.08 -35.51
N GLU A 640 11.06 8.44 -36.34
CA GLU A 640 11.20 8.52 -37.80
C GLU A 640 10.80 9.91 -38.31
N ALA A 641 9.66 10.43 -37.83
CA ALA A 641 9.22 11.80 -38.07
C ALA A 641 10.25 12.82 -37.55
N ALA A 642 10.86 12.57 -36.40
CA ALA A 642 11.92 13.43 -35.87
C ALA A 642 13.16 13.44 -36.78
N GLY A 643 13.55 12.29 -37.33
CA GLY A 643 14.64 12.19 -38.31
C GLY A 643 14.38 12.98 -39.59
N ALA A 644 13.14 12.96 -40.08
CA ALA A 644 12.72 13.78 -41.23
C ALA A 644 12.81 15.28 -40.93
N LEU A 645 12.28 15.75 -39.80
CA LEU A 645 12.38 17.17 -39.41
C LEU A 645 13.84 17.62 -39.27
N LEU A 646 14.72 16.77 -38.71
CA LEU A 646 16.14 17.06 -38.62
C LEU A 646 16.83 17.12 -40.00
N ALA A 647 16.40 16.29 -40.96
CA ALA A 647 16.93 16.30 -42.34
C ALA A 647 16.56 17.58 -43.11
N ASP A 648 15.38 18.13 -42.83
CA ASP A 648 14.94 19.43 -43.34
C ASP A 648 15.72 20.58 -42.69
N LEU A 649 15.89 20.53 -41.37
CA LEU A 649 16.72 21.50 -40.64
C LEU A 649 18.16 21.53 -41.17
N ALA A 650 18.77 20.36 -41.42
CA ALA A 650 20.12 20.28 -41.98
C ALA A 650 20.22 20.94 -43.36
N ALA A 651 19.23 20.71 -44.24
CA ALA A 651 19.21 21.29 -45.58
C ALA A 651 19.04 22.81 -45.57
N ALA A 652 18.35 23.35 -44.57
CA ALA A 652 18.16 24.78 -44.37
C ALA A 652 19.25 25.46 -43.51
N GLY A 653 20.39 24.80 -43.28
CA GLY A 653 21.53 25.37 -42.57
C GLY A 653 21.42 25.36 -41.04
N GLY A 654 20.57 24.51 -40.46
CA GLY A 654 20.45 24.29 -39.02
C GLY A 654 19.98 25.53 -38.27
N ARG A 655 20.91 26.26 -37.62
CA ARG A 655 20.61 27.47 -36.83
C ARG A 655 19.95 28.59 -37.64
N HIS A 656 20.11 28.58 -38.95
CA HIS A 656 19.50 29.57 -39.84
C HIS A 656 18.03 29.24 -40.18
N HIS A 657 17.51 28.08 -39.75
CA HIS A 657 16.13 27.71 -39.99
C HIS A 657 15.16 28.61 -39.20
N PRO A 658 14.05 29.11 -39.82
CA PRO A 658 13.09 30.02 -39.17
C PRO A 658 12.45 29.51 -37.88
N LEU A 659 12.42 28.18 -37.67
CA LEU A 659 11.91 27.56 -36.46
C LEU A 659 12.61 28.10 -35.20
N GLY A 660 13.94 28.26 -35.22
CA GLY A 660 14.71 28.72 -34.07
C GLY A 660 14.31 30.14 -33.63
N ALA A 661 14.17 31.06 -34.58
CA ALA A 661 13.74 32.43 -34.30
C ALA A 661 12.30 32.51 -33.75
N ARG A 662 11.39 31.67 -34.28
CA ARG A 662 10.00 31.58 -33.79
C ARG A 662 9.94 31.01 -32.37
N GLN A 663 10.73 29.98 -32.08
CA GLN A 663 10.85 29.41 -30.74
C GLN A 663 11.45 30.42 -29.76
N GLN A 664 12.49 31.16 -30.16
CA GLN A 664 13.09 32.22 -29.34
C GLN A 664 12.07 33.29 -28.96
N ALA A 665 11.28 33.78 -29.93
CA ALA A 665 10.24 34.77 -29.68
C ALA A 665 9.21 34.25 -28.66
N LYS A 666 8.79 32.99 -28.78
CA LYS A 666 7.81 32.39 -27.86
C LYS A 666 8.38 32.13 -26.46
N THR A 667 9.67 31.82 -26.32
CA THR A 667 10.31 31.67 -25.00
C THR A 667 10.42 32.97 -24.21
N ALA A 668 10.27 34.14 -24.84
CA ALA A 668 10.26 35.43 -24.14
C ALA A 668 9.07 35.58 -23.18
N ASP A 669 8.00 34.81 -23.40
CA ASP A 669 6.79 34.81 -22.57
C ASP A 669 6.97 34.05 -21.24
N THR A 670 8.07 33.31 -21.08
CA THR A 670 8.36 32.52 -19.88
C THR A 670 9.75 32.86 -19.35
N ARG A 671 9.84 33.65 -18.26
CA ARG A 671 11.11 34.05 -17.66
C ARG A 671 11.33 33.33 -16.32
N MET A 672 12.56 32.89 -16.05
CA MET A 672 12.91 32.23 -14.79
C MET A 672 12.68 33.14 -13.57
N ARG A 673 12.87 34.46 -13.73
CA ARG A 673 12.51 35.44 -12.71
C ARG A 673 11.02 35.40 -12.32
N ASP A 674 10.11 35.32 -13.29
CA ASP A 674 8.67 35.31 -13.04
C ASP A 674 8.27 34.03 -12.27
N HIS A 675 8.92 32.91 -12.58
CA HIS A 675 8.79 31.66 -11.81
C HIS A 675 9.28 31.82 -10.36
N ALA A 676 10.42 32.46 -10.13
CA ALA A 676 10.91 32.72 -8.78
C ALA A 676 9.98 33.66 -8.00
N GLU A 677 9.41 34.69 -8.63
CA GLU A 677 8.46 35.61 -8.00
C GLU A 677 7.12 34.93 -7.67
N GLY A 678 6.61 34.09 -8.57
CA GLY A 678 5.40 33.29 -8.32
C GLY A 678 5.58 32.27 -7.17
N LEU A 679 6.77 31.67 -7.05
CA LEU A 679 7.12 30.80 -5.92
C LEU A 679 7.06 31.56 -4.58
N VAL A 680 7.56 32.79 -4.51
CA VAL A 680 7.49 33.60 -3.29
C VAL A 680 6.03 33.86 -2.88
N ALA A 681 5.14 34.13 -3.83
CA ALA A 681 3.72 34.31 -3.54
C ALA A 681 3.10 33.03 -2.94
N ALA A 682 3.41 31.87 -3.52
CA ALA A 682 2.94 30.58 -3.01
C ALA A 682 3.50 30.24 -1.62
N MET A 683 4.73 30.67 -1.30
CA MET A 683 5.29 30.50 0.04
C MET A 683 4.50 31.30 1.09
N VAL A 684 4.05 32.52 0.76
CA VAL A 684 3.21 33.34 1.65
C VAL A 684 1.86 32.66 1.89
N GLU A 685 1.22 32.15 0.83
CA GLU A 685 -0.04 31.40 0.94
C GLU A 685 0.12 30.16 1.83
N ALA A 686 1.21 29.39 1.65
CA ALA A 686 1.52 28.21 2.45
C ALA A 686 1.69 28.53 3.95
N ARG A 687 2.31 29.69 4.26
CA ARG A 687 2.44 30.17 5.64
C ARG A 687 1.09 30.52 6.25
N LEU A 688 0.27 31.28 5.54
CA LEU A 688 -1.06 31.65 6.02
C LEU A 688 -1.92 30.39 6.27
N ALA A 689 -1.85 29.38 5.40
CA ALA A 689 -2.51 28.09 5.61
C ALA A 689 -1.99 27.36 6.86
N THR A 690 -0.67 27.34 7.07
CA THR A 690 -0.04 26.70 8.23
C THR A 690 -0.41 27.42 9.54
N GLU A 691 -0.50 28.75 9.52
CA GLU A 691 -0.94 29.56 10.66
C GLU A 691 -2.43 29.35 10.97
N ARG A 692 -3.28 29.20 9.94
CA ARG A 692 -4.69 28.78 10.12
C ARG A 692 -4.78 27.41 10.79
N GLN A 693 -4.04 26.42 10.31
CA GLN A 693 -3.99 25.07 10.91
C GLN A 693 -3.53 25.10 12.37
N ARG A 694 -2.50 25.90 12.72
CA ARG A 694 -2.07 26.08 14.12
C ARG A 694 -3.20 26.61 15.00
N ARG A 695 -3.94 27.60 14.50
CA ARG A 695 -5.07 28.20 15.22
C ARG A 695 -6.21 27.19 15.37
N ASP A 696 -6.53 26.42 14.34
CA ASP A 696 -7.57 25.38 14.39
C ASP A 696 -7.23 24.27 15.39
N ILE A 697 -5.98 23.81 15.41
CA ILE A 697 -5.50 22.82 16.40
C ILE A 697 -5.62 23.36 17.82
N ARG A 698 -5.22 24.63 18.06
CA ARG A 698 -5.38 25.24 19.39
C ARG A 698 -6.85 25.34 19.79
N THR A 699 -7.71 25.83 18.90
CA THR A 699 -9.15 25.91 19.14
C THR A 699 -9.72 24.55 19.57
N LEU A 700 -9.38 23.47 18.87
CA LEU A 700 -9.88 22.13 19.19
C LEU A 700 -9.22 21.53 20.44
N ALA A 701 -7.97 21.90 20.73
CA ALA A 701 -7.26 21.43 21.92
C ALA A 701 -7.81 22.06 23.20
N ASP A 702 -8.12 23.36 23.17
CA ASP A 702 -8.64 24.13 24.30
C ASP A 702 -10.13 23.83 24.59
N ASP A 703 -10.82 23.26 23.61
CA ASP A 703 -12.22 22.84 23.70
C ASP A 703 -12.32 21.34 24.05
N ASP A 704 -13.42 20.88 24.64
CA ASP A 704 -13.61 19.47 25.08
C ASP A 704 -14.35 18.60 24.05
N LEU A 705 -14.82 19.18 22.95
CA LEU A 705 -15.74 18.52 22.03
C LEU A 705 -15.06 17.46 21.15
N PHE A 706 -13.79 17.68 20.76
CA PHE A 706 -13.06 16.75 19.91
C PHE A 706 -12.87 15.38 20.57
N ASP A 707 -13.30 14.33 19.87
CA ASP A 707 -13.33 12.96 20.35
C ASP A 707 -12.23 12.13 19.66
N ALA A 708 -11.21 11.77 20.43
CA ALA A 708 -10.06 11.02 19.89
C ALA A 708 -10.43 9.59 19.48
N ASP A 709 -11.49 9.01 20.06
CA ASP A 709 -11.95 7.66 19.73
C ASP A 709 -12.58 7.59 18.32
N MET A 710 -12.92 8.74 17.75
CA MET A 710 -13.39 8.84 16.35
C MET A 710 -12.23 8.81 15.34
N GLN A 711 -10.96 8.80 15.79
CA GLN A 711 -9.77 8.71 14.94
C GLN A 711 -9.12 7.32 15.00
N ASP A 712 -8.33 6.95 13.98
CA ASP A 712 -7.63 5.65 13.92
C ASP A 712 -6.15 5.87 13.52
N PRO A 713 -5.16 5.15 14.12
CA PRO A 713 -5.22 4.35 15.35
C PRO A 713 -5.36 5.20 16.63
N PRO A 714 -5.68 4.61 17.79
CA PRO A 714 -5.77 5.32 19.06
C PRO A 714 -4.44 5.99 19.39
N VAL A 715 -4.44 7.32 19.37
CA VAL A 715 -3.33 8.19 19.70
C VAL A 715 -3.75 9.17 20.80
N SER A 716 -2.81 9.92 21.36
CA SER A 716 -3.17 10.98 22.31
C SER A 716 -4.15 11.97 21.65
N ARG A 717 -5.05 12.57 22.44
CA ARG A 717 -6.00 13.58 21.93
C ARG A 717 -5.31 14.70 21.15
N ALA A 718 -4.16 15.18 21.63
CA ALA A 718 -3.38 16.21 20.95
C ALA A 718 -2.90 15.75 19.56
N GLU A 719 -2.46 14.51 19.45
CA GLU A 719 -2.04 13.91 18.18
C GLU A 719 -3.23 13.66 17.24
N ALA A 720 -4.37 13.22 17.78
CA ALA A 720 -5.61 13.01 17.03
C ALA A 720 -6.10 14.32 16.38
N ILE A 721 -6.11 15.43 17.15
CA ILE A 721 -6.46 16.77 16.65
C ILE A 721 -5.48 17.22 15.56
N ALA A 722 -4.18 17.03 15.78
CA ALA A 722 -3.16 17.43 14.81
C ALA A 722 -3.31 16.66 13.48
N ARG A 723 -3.59 15.35 13.55
CA ARG A 723 -3.82 14.51 12.36
C ARG A 723 -5.12 14.88 11.64
N HIS A 724 -6.17 15.27 12.36
CA HIS A 724 -7.45 15.70 11.80
C HIS A 724 -7.30 17.00 10.99
N VAL A 725 -6.76 18.05 11.62
CA VAL A 725 -6.61 19.37 10.98
C VAL A 725 -5.52 19.37 9.92
N ARG A 726 -4.46 18.57 10.14
CA ARG A 726 -3.27 18.55 9.30
C ARG A 726 -2.88 17.11 8.92
N PRO A 727 -3.67 16.46 8.05
CA PRO A 727 -3.36 15.12 7.58
C PRO A 727 -2.04 15.17 6.81
N ILE A 728 -1.06 14.34 7.22
CA ILE A 728 0.27 14.30 6.59
C ILE A 728 0.24 13.47 5.31
N PHE A 729 -0.69 12.53 5.21
CA PHE A 729 -0.85 11.62 4.08
C PHE A 729 -1.95 12.09 3.15
N PRO A 730 -1.99 11.55 1.91
CA PRO A 730 -3.22 11.55 1.15
C PRO A 730 -4.42 11.21 2.05
N PRO A 731 -5.46 12.06 2.16
CA PRO A 731 -6.66 11.73 2.89
C PRO A 731 -7.18 10.40 2.36
N GLY A 732 -7.20 9.42 3.26
CA GLY A 732 -8.22 8.39 3.19
C GLY A 732 -9.58 9.02 3.46
N VAL A 733 -10.54 8.18 3.80
CA VAL A 733 -11.91 8.63 4.01
C VAL A 733 -11.93 9.56 5.22
N PRO A 734 -12.43 10.81 5.08
CA PRO A 734 -12.45 11.77 6.16
C PRO A 734 -13.12 11.20 7.40
N ARG A 735 -12.57 11.48 8.58
CA ARG A 735 -13.14 11.04 9.85
C ARG A 735 -13.81 12.19 10.56
N ARG A 736 -14.91 11.86 11.24
CA ARG A 736 -15.67 12.79 12.05
C ARG A 736 -14.80 13.27 13.23
N PRO A 737 -14.79 14.57 13.56
CA PRO A 737 -14.00 15.08 14.68
C PRO A 737 -14.59 14.69 16.05
N PHE A 738 -15.91 14.48 16.11
CA PHE A 738 -16.64 14.06 17.30
C PHE A 738 -18.03 13.56 16.94
N ALA A 739 -18.65 12.82 17.85
CA ALA A 739 -19.92 12.16 17.60
C ALA A 739 -21.06 13.14 17.25
N GLY A 740 -21.85 12.76 16.26
CA GLY A 740 -23.05 13.45 15.77
C GLY A 740 -22.78 14.69 14.93
N PHE A 741 -21.53 15.12 14.75
CA PHE A 741 -21.22 16.31 13.94
C PHE A 741 -21.10 16.00 12.47
N ARG A 742 -21.80 16.75 11.62
CA ARG A 742 -21.78 16.60 10.16
C ARG A 742 -20.96 17.75 9.55
N PRO A 743 -19.62 17.61 9.43
CA PRO A 743 -18.74 18.71 9.07
C PRO A 743 -19.00 19.26 7.66
N GLY A 744 -19.37 18.43 6.69
CA GLY A 744 -19.70 18.89 5.33
C GLY A 744 -20.88 19.86 5.29
N LEU A 745 -21.94 19.58 6.07
CA LEU A 745 -23.09 20.49 6.18
C LEU A 745 -22.73 21.82 6.85
N TYR A 746 -21.86 21.80 7.85
CA TYR A 746 -21.41 23.03 8.50
C TYR A 746 -20.49 23.83 7.56
N HIS A 747 -19.56 23.15 6.89
CA HIS A 747 -18.63 23.77 5.95
C HIS A 747 -19.35 24.47 4.80
N ALA A 748 -20.42 23.87 4.26
CA ALA A 748 -21.22 24.46 3.18
C ALA A 748 -21.89 25.80 3.56
N MET A 749 -21.98 26.12 4.84
CA MET A 749 -22.50 27.41 5.33
C MET A 749 -21.42 28.46 5.59
N LEU A 750 -20.15 28.06 5.63
CA LEU A 750 -19.04 28.98 5.83
C LEU A 750 -18.77 29.76 4.56
N SER A 751 -18.31 31.00 4.70
CA SER A 751 -17.97 31.87 3.57
C SER A 751 -16.72 32.70 3.87
N GLY A 752 -16.08 33.21 2.82
CA GLY A 752 -14.87 34.03 2.95
C GLY A 752 -13.72 33.27 3.64
N GLU A 753 -13.06 33.92 4.60
CA GLU A 753 -11.93 33.33 5.31
C GLU A 753 -12.32 32.14 6.19
N GLU A 754 -13.56 32.05 6.67
CA GLU A 754 -14.02 30.95 7.51
C GLU A 754 -14.08 29.63 6.76
N ALA A 755 -14.38 29.66 5.46
CA ALA A 755 -14.36 28.47 4.61
C ALA A 755 -12.95 27.88 4.45
N ALA A 756 -11.89 28.63 4.75
CA ALA A 756 -10.51 28.13 4.70
C ALA A 756 -10.04 27.48 6.02
N HIS A 757 -10.92 27.41 7.02
CA HIS A 757 -10.67 26.80 8.32
C HIS A 757 -11.24 25.38 8.41
N ASP A 758 -10.67 24.60 9.33
CA ASP A 758 -11.28 23.33 9.73
C ASP A 758 -12.73 23.56 10.23
N PRO A 759 -13.73 22.81 9.71
CA PRO A 759 -15.13 23.06 10.04
C PRO A 759 -15.45 22.82 11.51
N ALA A 760 -14.76 21.90 12.19
CA ALA A 760 -14.94 21.67 13.63
C ALA A 760 -14.38 22.84 14.44
N ALA A 761 -13.21 23.35 14.07
CA ALA A 761 -12.61 24.50 14.72
C ALA A 761 -13.44 25.79 14.48
N ALA A 762 -13.94 25.99 13.26
CA ALA A 762 -14.86 27.08 12.95
C ALA A 762 -16.17 26.97 13.76
N PHE A 763 -16.70 25.75 13.92
CA PHE A 763 -17.88 25.48 14.73
C PHE A 763 -17.71 25.85 16.20
N VAL A 764 -16.56 25.48 16.79
CA VAL A 764 -16.21 25.84 18.18
C VAL A 764 -16.10 27.36 18.33
N ARG A 765 -15.40 28.04 17.42
CA ARG A 765 -15.23 29.51 17.48
C ARG A 765 -16.54 30.28 17.34
N ALA A 766 -17.49 29.75 16.56
CA ALA A 766 -18.82 30.34 16.40
C ALA A 766 -19.73 30.14 17.64
N GLY A 767 -19.24 29.51 18.71
CA GLY A 767 -20.01 29.28 19.94
C GLY A 767 -20.95 28.08 19.84
N ARG A 768 -20.60 27.08 19.02
CA ARG A 768 -21.36 25.83 18.82
C ARG A 768 -22.83 26.06 18.42
N PRO A 769 -23.11 26.80 17.34
CA PRO A 769 -24.47 27.13 16.95
C PRO A 769 -25.32 25.87 16.71
N ALA A 770 -26.56 25.86 17.18
CA ALA A 770 -27.49 24.79 16.87
C ALA A 770 -27.85 24.80 15.38
N GLY A 771 -28.00 23.62 14.78
CA GLY A 771 -28.38 23.50 13.38
C GLY A 771 -28.35 22.06 12.87
N PRO A 772 -28.66 21.86 11.58
CA PRO A 772 -28.69 20.53 10.98
C PRO A 772 -27.34 19.82 11.03
N TRP A 773 -26.21 20.50 11.17
CA TRP A 773 -24.90 19.82 11.33
C TRP A 773 -24.74 19.03 12.63
N GLN A 774 -25.73 18.99 13.53
CA GLN A 774 -25.71 18.18 14.75
C GLN A 774 -26.81 17.10 14.74
N ARG A 775 -26.40 15.84 14.95
CA ARG A 775 -27.27 14.73 15.33
C ARG A 775 -27.34 14.62 16.85
N GLN A 776 -28.50 14.18 17.35
CA GLN A 776 -28.59 13.76 18.75
C GLN A 776 -27.73 12.51 18.94
N VAL A 777 -26.81 12.55 19.91
CA VAL A 777 -25.94 11.42 20.24
C VAL A 777 -26.44 10.74 21.50
N LEU A 778 -26.68 9.43 21.41
CA LEU A 778 -27.10 8.60 22.53
C LEU A 778 -25.90 7.82 23.05
N ARG A 779 -25.51 8.07 24.30
CA ARG A 779 -24.40 7.40 24.98
C ARG A 779 -24.96 6.48 26.08
N PRO A 780 -24.72 5.16 26.03
CA PRO A 780 -25.24 4.25 27.05
C PRO A 780 -24.51 4.42 28.38
N ALA A 781 -25.23 4.26 29.49
CA ALA A 781 -24.62 4.01 30.80
C ALA A 781 -24.40 2.50 30.99
N LEU A 782 -23.42 2.11 31.81
CA LEU A 782 -23.12 0.69 32.13
C LEU A 782 -24.26 -0.05 32.88
N ARG A 783 -25.40 0.60 33.14
CA ARG A 783 -26.50 0.03 33.92
C ARG A 783 -27.59 -0.51 33.00
N PRO A 784 -28.18 -1.66 33.33
CA PRO A 784 -29.33 -2.19 32.59
C PRO A 784 -30.54 -1.23 32.65
N PRO A 785 -31.40 -1.27 31.61
CA PRO A 785 -32.64 -0.50 31.55
C PRO A 785 -33.51 -0.81 32.78
N GLN A 786 -34.08 0.21 33.42
CA GLN A 786 -34.88 0.04 34.65
C GLN A 786 -36.38 -0.07 34.36
N ARG A 787 -36.84 0.25 33.14
CA ARG A 787 -38.26 0.26 32.78
C ARG A 787 -38.54 -0.67 31.60
N ARG A 788 -39.61 -1.46 31.71
CA ARG A 788 -40.15 -2.19 30.56
C ARG A 788 -40.81 -1.20 29.60
N SER A 789 -40.44 -1.28 28.33
CA SER A 789 -41.12 -0.56 27.26
C SER A 789 -42.53 -1.13 27.06
N GLY A 790 -43.53 -0.25 26.87
CA GLY A 790 -44.88 -0.65 26.47
C GLY A 790 -45.07 -0.81 24.95
N LEU A 791 -44.00 -0.64 24.16
CA LEU A 791 -44.03 -0.76 22.72
C LEU A 791 -44.01 -2.22 22.28
N ARG A 792 -44.67 -2.53 21.16
CA ARG A 792 -44.48 -3.79 20.43
C ARG A 792 -43.18 -3.73 19.66
N VAL A 793 -42.23 -4.60 19.99
CA VAL A 793 -40.87 -4.60 19.44
C VAL A 793 -40.64 -5.82 18.57
N GLY A 794 -40.21 -5.62 17.33
CA GLY A 794 -39.76 -6.68 16.43
C GLY A 794 -38.27 -6.59 16.16
N LEU A 795 -37.53 -7.70 16.17
CA LEU A 795 -36.12 -7.73 15.76
C LEU A 795 -35.96 -8.66 14.55
N HIS A 796 -35.56 -8.10 13.42
CA HIS A 796 -35.17 -8.87 12.24
C HIS A 796 -33.65 -9.09 12.24
N LEU A 797 -33.23 -10.36 12.29
CA LEU A 797 -31.84 -10.78 12.21
C LEU A 797 -31.61 -11.60 10.93
N HIS A 798 -30.87 -11.04 9.96
CA HIS A 798 -30.50 -11.78 8.76
C HIS A 798 -29.22 -12.59 8.96
N VAL A 799 -29.27 -13.91 8.82
CA VAL A 799 -28.15 -14.84 9.07
C VAL A 799 -27.85 -15.63 7.79
N HIS A 800 -27.13 -15.00 6.87
CA HIS A 800 -26.55 -15.70 5.72
C HIS A 800 -25.37 -16.61 6.14
N HIS A 801 -24.52 -16.14 7.06
CA HIS A 801 -23.40 -16.89 7.63
C HIS A 801 -23.72 -17.30 9.08
N ASP A 802 -23.80 -18.59 9.37
CA ASP A 802 -24.25 -19.11 10.67
C ASP A 802 -23.12 -19.36 11.68
N GLU A 803 -21.84 -19.22 11.29
CA GLU A 803 -20.69 -19.44 12.17
C GLU A 803 -20.63 -18.46 13.36
N GLY A 804 -21.21 -17.26 13.21
CA GLY A 804 -21.24 -16.20 14.22
C GLY A 804 -22.56 -16.08 15.01
N VAL A 805 -23.57 -16.89 14.71
CA VAL A 805 -24.92 -16.70 15.27
C VAL A 805 -24.99 -16.86 16.79
N ALA A 806 -24.12 -17.68 17.36
CA ALA A 806 -24.04 -17.87 18.81
C ALA A 806 -23.59 -16.60 19.54
N ASP A 807 -22.75 -15.76 18.92
CA ASP A 807 -22.33 -14.48 19.50
C ASP A 807 -23.48 -13.47 19.51
N LEU A 808 -24.20 -13.37 18.37
CA LEU A 808 -25.38 -12.52 18.24
C LEU A 808 -26.45 -12.85 19.30
N PHE A 809 -26.78 -14.12 19.47
CA PHE A 809 -27.76 -14.54 20.47
C PHE A 809 -27.29 -14.31 21.91
N ARG A 810 -25.98 -14.43 22.19
CA ARG A 810 -25.42 -14.09 23.50
C ARG A 810 -25.59 -12.61 23.84
N ARG A 811 -25.56 -11.73 22.83
CA ARG A 811 -25.76 -10.28 22.99
C ARG A 811 -27.24 -9.91 23.17
N ILE A 812 -28.15 -10.68 22.56
CA ILE A 812 -29.60 -10.46 22.62
C ILE A 812 -30.22 -11.02 23.92
N ALA A 813 -29.70 -12.15 24.42
CA ALA A 813 -30.26 -12.86 25.59
C ALA A 813 -30.43 -11.99 26.85
N PRO A 814 -29.48 -11.12 27.25
CA PRO A 814 -29.64 -10.27 28.43
C PRO A 814 -30.85 -9.34 28.38
N ALA A 815 -31.13 -8.74 27.21
CA ALA A 815 -32.29 -7.86 27.05
C ALA A 815 -33.62 -8.65 27.03
N SER A 816 -33.57 -9.88 26.48
CA SER A 816 -34.68 -10.84 26.45
C SER A 816 -35.10 -11.33 27.84
N ALA A 817 -34.15 -11.36 28.79
CA ALA A 817 -34.35 -11.92 30.13
C ALA A 817 -35.11 -10.98 31.11
N GLY A 818 -35.57 -9.80 30.69
CA GLY A 818 -36.47 -9.00 31.54
C GLY A 818 -36.63 -7.51 31.26
N ALA A 819 -35.97 -6.94 30.24
CA ALA A 819 -36.01 -5.50 29.95
C ALA A 819 -36.95 -5.12 28.79
N ILE A 820 -37.04 -5.94 27.72
CA ILE A 820 -37.93 -5.69 26.57
C ILE A 820 -38.58 -7.01 26.12
N ASP A 821 -39.92 -7.01 26.04
CA ASP A 821 -40.66 -8.05 25.33
C ASP A 821 -40.56 -7.78 23.82
N HIS A 822 -40.00 -8.73 23.05
CA HIS A 822 -39.78 -8.59 21.62
C HIS A 822 -39.98 -9.92 20.89
N ASP A 823 -40.42 -9.82 19.64
CA ASP A 823 -40.45 -10.95 18.72
C ASP A 823 -39.17 -10.99 17.89
N LEU A 824 -38.58 -12.18 17.76
CA LEU A 824 -37.36 -12.39 16.99
C LEU A 824 -37.65 -13.13 15.68
N LEU A 825 -37.49 -12.44 14.56
CA LEU A 825 -37.54 -12.99 13.21
C LEU A 825 -36.12 -13.20 12.69
N VAL A 826 -35.75 -14.43 12.35
CA VAL A 826 -34.44 -14.76 11.78
C VAL A 826 -34.61 -15.22 10.34
N SER A 827 -33.96 -14.54 9.40
CA SER A 827 -33.94 -14.95 7.99
C SER A 827 -32.63 -15.65 7.62
N THR A 828 -32.70 -16.68 6.78
CA THR A 828 -31.55 -17.38 6.21
C THR A 828 -31.90 -17.90 4.81
N ASP A 829 -31.00 -18.61 4.13
CA ASP A 829 -31.22 -19.10 2.76
C ASP A 829 -31.29 -20.63 2.62
N SER A 830 -31.15 -21.38 3.72
CA SER A 830 -31.23 -22.83 3.68
C SER A 830 -31.87 -23.41 4.94
N ALA A 831 -32.58 -24.54 4.75
CA ALA A 831 -33.21 -25.28 5.84
C ALA A 831 -32.19 -25.81 6.85
N ASP A 832 -30.99 -26.21 6.39
CA ASP A 832 -29.92 -26.68 7.26
C ASP A 832 -29.41 -25.57 8.18
N LYS A 833 -29.26 -24.35 7.67
CA LYS A 833 -28.92 -23.18 8.49
C LYS A 833 -30.04 -22.87 9.48
N ALA A 834 -31.30 -22.92 9.05
CA ALA A 834 -32.45 -22.69 9.92
C ALA A 834 -32.43 -23.65 11.15
N ALA A 835 -32.13 -24.94 10.94
CA ALA A 835 -32.01 -25.90 12.03
C ALA A 835 -30.87 -25.57 13.01
N ARG A 836 -29.69 -25.19 12.50
CA ARG A 836 -28.53 -24.82 13.34
C ARG A 836 -28.76 -23.52 14.12
N ILE A 837 -29.41 -22.55 13.50
CA ILE A 837 -29.84 -21.30 14.14
C ILE A 837 -30.81 -21.60 15.28
N GLY A 838 -31.83 -22.45 15.06
CA GLY A 838 -32.76 -22.84 16.12
C GLY A 838 -32.08 -23.51 17.31
N ALA A 839 -31.14 -24.40 17.04
CA ALA A 839 -30.33 -25.03 18.09
C ALA A 839 -29.43 -24.01 18.84
N ALA A 840 -28.94 -22.96 18.17
CA ALA A 840 -28.18 -21.90 18.82
C ALA A 840 -29.07 -21.01 19.71
N ALA A 841 -30.29 -20.68 19.28
CA ALA A 841 -31.24 -19.89 20.07
C ALA A 841 -31.63 -20.63 21.36
N ALA A 842 -31.95 -21.93 21.25
CA ALA A 842 -32.26 -22.77 22.40
C ALA A 842 -31.09 -22.82 23.41
N ARG A 843 -29.84 -22.95 22.93
CA ARG A 843 -28.64 -22.93 23.80
C ARG A 843 -28.42 -21.59 24.49
N ALA A 844 -28.83 -20.49 23.87
CA ALA A 844 -28.74 -19.15 24.43
C ALA A 844 -29.88 -18.82 25.42
N GLY A 845 -30.86 -19.72 25.60
CA GLY A 845 -32.02 -19.51 26.46
C GLY A 845 -33.02 -18.49 25.91
N LEU A 846 -33.01 -18.26 24.59
CA LEU A 846 -33.99 -17.39 23.92
C LEU A 846 -35.30 -18.14 23.65
N PRO A 847 -36.45 -17.45 23.64
CA PRO A 847 -37.66 -17.98 23.01
C PRO A 847 -37.36 -18.41 21.57
N MET A 848 -38.05 -19.45 21.09
CA MET A 848 -37.81 -19.98 19.76
C MET A 848 -38.15 -18.90 18.70
N PRO A 849 -37.19 -18.45 17.87
CA PRO A 849 -37.45 -17.42 16.86
C PRO A 849 -38.33 -17.92 15.72
N ASP A 850 -39.04 -16.99 15.05
CA ASP A 850 -39.64 -17.23 13.73
C ASP A 850 -38.49 -17.31 12.72
N ILE A 851 -38.18 -18.50 12.21
CA ILE A 851 -37.08 -18.70 11.26
C ILE A 851 -37.67 -18.87 9.85
N ARG A 852 -37.29 -17.96 8.93
CA ARG A 852 -37.73 -17.99 7.54
C ARG A 852 -36.57 -18.20 6.57
N VAL A 853 -36.81 -19.00 5.53
CA VAL A 853 -35.82 -19.35 4.51
C VAL A 853 -36.19 -18.67 3.18
N TRP A 854 -35.32 -17.80 2.69
CA TRP A 854 -35.52 -16.97 1.48
C TRP A 854 -34.38 -17.11 0.48
N PRO A 855 -34.55 -16.72 -0.79
CA PRO A 855 -33.46 -16.73 -1.76
C PRO A 855 -32.28 -15.86 -1.30
N ASN A 856 -31.06 -16.29 -1.61
CA ASN A 856 -29.84 -15.50 -1.38
C ASN A 856 -29.73 -14.34 -2.39
N ARG A 857 -30.63 -13.36 -2.29
CA ARG A 857 -30.75 -12.23 -3.22
C ARG A 857 -31.02 -10.94 -2.45
N GLY A 858 -30.32 -9.86 -2.81
CA GLY A 858 -30.43 -8.57 -2.14
C GLY A 858 -29.72 -8.44 -0.78
N ARG A 859 -28.80 -9.36 -0.45
CA ARG A 859 -28.03 -9.41 0.81
C ARG A 859 -28.94 -9.37 2.03
N ASP A 860 -28.77 -8.44 2.96
CA ASP A 860 -29.62 -8.24 4.13
C ASP A 860 -30.87 -7.37 3.83
N ILE A 861 -30.77 -6.45 2.87
CA ILE A 861 -31.83 -5.51 2.47
C ILE A 861 -33.00 -6.24 1.80
N GLY A 862 -32.72 -7.18 0.90
CA GLY A 862 -33.76 -7.97 0.21
C GLY A 862 -34.64 -8.75 1.19
N PRO A 863 -34.04 -9.59 2.05
CA PRO A 863 -34.70 -10.19 3.20
C PRO A 863 -35.53 -9.19 4.02
N PHE A 864 -34.94 -8.06 4.42
CA PHE A 864 -35.64 -7.12 5.28
C PHE A 864 -36.84 -6.44 4.60
N LEU A 865 -36.68 -5.89 3.40
CA LEU A 865 -37.72 -5.12 2.71
C LEU A 865 -38.73 -6.01 1.96
N THR A 866 -38.24 -7.02 1.24
CA THR A 866 -39.08 -7.92 0.43
C THR A 866 -39.57 -9.13 1.24
N GLY A 867 -38.68 -9.75 2.02
CA GLY A 867 -38.99 -10.99 2.74
C GLY A 867 -39.91 -10.79 3.95
N CYS A 868 -39.62 -9.83 4.83
CA CYS A 868 -40.49 -9.52 5.97
C CYS A 868 -41.85 -8.99 5.48
N GLY A 869 -41.80 -8.15 4.45
CA GLY A 869 -42.96 -7.52 3.85
C GLY A 869 -43.62 -6.46 4.74
N ARG A 870 -44.60 -5.77 4.15
CA ARG A 870 -45.31 -4.66 4.80
C ARG A 870 -46.11 -5.09 6.04
N GLU A 871 -46.74 -6.26 6.00
CA GLU A 871 -47.58 -6.75 7.10
C GLU A 871 -46.78 -6.95 8.40
N TRP A 872 -45.53 -7.42 8.28
CA TRP A 872 -44.67 -7.63 9.43
C TRP A 872 -44.24 -6.30 10.07
N ILE A 873 -43.81 -5.32 9.27
CA ILE A 873 -43.36 -4.03 9.80
C ILE A 873 -44.52 -3.27 10.48
N GLU A 874 -45.75 -3.34 9.93
CA GLU A 874 -46.93 -2.68 10.51
C GLU A 874 -47.41 -3.30 11.84
N HIS A 875 -47.01 -4.54 12.14
CA HIS A 875 -47.38 -5.20 13.39
C HIS A 875 -46.67 -4.60 14.61
N TYR A 876 -45.48 -4.03 14.43
CA TYR A 876 -44.64 -3.51 15.51
C TYR A 876 -44.67 -1.99 15.56
N ASP A 877 -44.44 -1.43 16.75
CA ASP A 877 -44.28 0.02 16.92
C ASP A 877 -42.84 0.45 16.58
N ILE A 878 -41.86 -0.37 16.95
CA ILE A 878 -40.44 -0.21 16.61
C ILE A 878 -39.86 -1.53 16.13
N VAL A 879 -38.90 -1.45 15.21
CA VAL A 879 -38.14 -2.60 14.74
C VAL A 879 -36.64 -2.38 14.82
N GLY A 880 -35.92 -3.44 15.18
CA GLY A 880 -34.49 -3.56 15.01
C GLY A 880 -34.17 -4.34 13.74
N HIS A 881 -33.16 -3.90 13.01
CA HIS A 881 -32.58 -4.67 11.91
C HIS A 881 -31.09 -4.86 12.16
N ALA A 882 -30.66 -6.12 12.16
CA ALA A 882 -29.25 -6.50 12.23
C ALA A 882 -29.01 -7.71 11.33
N HIS A 883 -27.75 -8.00 11.04
CA HIS A 883 -27.40 -9.17 10.26
C HIS A 883 -26.05 -9.76 10.69
N ALA A 884 -25.82 -11.04 10.39
CA ALA A 884 -24.50 -11.63 10.53
C ALA A 884 -23.53 -10.88 9.59
N LYS A 885 -22.58 -10.14 10.17
CA LYS A 885 -21.63 -9.32 9.42
C LYS A 885 -20.39 -10.14 9.09
N ARG A 886 -20.24 -10.48 7.82
CA ARG A 886 -18.97 -10.87 7.22
C ARG A 886 -18.70 -9.87 6.11
N SER A 887 -17.53 -9.25 6.14
CA SER A 887 -17.12 -8.28 5.13
C SER A 887 -16.00 -8.91 4.33
N PRO A 888 -16.31 -9.73 3.31
CA PRO A 888 -15.32 -10.51 2.56
C PRO A 888 -14.27 -9.64 1.84
N HIS A 889 -14.50 -8.33 1.79
CA HIS A 889 -13.66 -7.32 1.17
C HIS A 889 -12.68 -6.64 2.14
N LEU A 890 -12.76 -6.95 3.44
CA LEU A 890 -11.85 -6.44 4.48
C LEU A 890 -11.02 -7.59 5.06
N GLU A 891 -9.86 -7.26 5.62
CA GLU A 891 -9.04 -8.25 6.34
C GLU A 891 -9.82 -8.85 7.53
N PRO A 892 -9.60 -10.12 7.92
CA PRO A 892 -10.40 -10.78 8.94
C PRO A 892 -10.49 -10.03 10.28
N THR A 893 -9.42 -9.35 10.69
CA THR A 893 -9.37 -8.52 11.91
C THR A 893 -10.17 -7.22 11.77
N GLU A 894 -10.15 -6.59 10.60
CA GLU A 894 -10.93 -5.39 10.28
C GLU A 894 -12.42 -5.73 10.12
N SER A 895 -12.75 -6.83 9.43
CA SER A 895 -14.11 -7.35 9.34
C SER A 895 -14.67 -7.68 10.74
N ALA A 896 -13.87 -8.29 11.62
CA ALA A 896 -14.29 -8.58 12.99
C ALA A 896 -14.45 -7.31 13.84
N ARG A 897 -13.56 -6.32 13.69
CA ARG A 897 -13.67 -5.02 14.37
C ARG A 897 -14.92 -4.27 13.94
N TRP A 898 -15.20 -4.20 12.64
CA TRP A 898 -16.40 -3.56 12.10
C TRP A 898 -17.67 -4.29 12.55
N ALA A 899 -17.70 -5.62 12.48
CA ALA A 899 -18.82 -6.41 12.97
C ALA A 899 -19.08 -6.15 14.47
N ASN A 900 -18.04 -6.19 15.31
CA ASN A 900 -18.16 -5.89 16.73
C ASN A 900 -18.64 -4.46 16.97
N PHE A 901 -18.11 -3.45 16.27
CA PHE A 901 -18.58 -2.07 16.35
C PHE A 901 -20.10 -1.97 16.12
N LEU A 902 -20.61 -2.59 15.06
CA LEU A 902 -22.05 -2.60 14.76
C LEU A 902 -22.85 -3.36 15.83
N PHE A 903 -22.40 -4.55 16.24
CA PHE A 903 -23.09 -5.36 17.23
C PHE A 903 -23.16 -4.69 18.59
N GLU A 904 -22.06 -4.09 19.04
CA GLU A 904 -22.00 -3.34 20.30
C GLU A 904 -22.99 -2.19 20.31
N HIS A 905 -23.14 -1.47 19.19
CA HIS A 905 -24.01 -0.29 19.08
C HIS A 905 -25.49 -0.58 18.84
N VAL A 906 -25.83 -1.71 18.20
CA VAL A 906 -27.21 -2.04 17.81
C VAL A 906 -27.82 -3.10 18.73
N LEU A 907 -27.09 -4.15 19.07
CA LEU A 907 -27.59 -5.27 19.88
C LEU A 907 -27.15 -5.13 21.33
N GLY A 908 -25.84 -4.99 21.54
CA GLY A 908 -25.19 -4.84 22.83
C GLY A 908 -24.00 -5.79 23.02
N GLY A 909 -23.48 -5.83 24.24
CA GLY A 909 -22.31 -6.62 24.64
C GLY A 909 -21.62 -5.98 25.84
N PHE A 910 -20.89 -4.90 25.59
CA PHE A 910 -20.34 -3.99 26.58
C PHE A 910 -21.46 -3.25 27.33
N ALA A 911 -22.46 -2.76 26.58
CA ALA A 911 -23.66 -2.13 27.11
C ALA A 911 -24.93 -2.83 26.59
N PRO A 912 -26.06 -2.78 27.32
CA PRO A 912 -27.31 -3.40 26.90
C PRO A 912 -28.06 -2.53 25.88
N MET A 913 -27.49 -2.38 24.68
CA MET A 913 -27.93 -1.38 23.69
C MET A 913 -29.35 -1.57 23.19
N MET A 914 -29.79 -2.81 22.92
CA MET A 914 -31.19 -3.06 22.52
C MET A 914 -32.19 -2.52 23.56
N GLY A 915 -31.92 -2.83 24.84
CA GLY A 915 -32.60 -2.28 26.02
C GLY A 915 -32.71 -0.76 26.00
N PHE A 916 -31.54 -0.14 25.92
CA PHE A 916 -31.34 1.30 25.97
C PHE A 916 -32.05 2.03 24.81
N VAL A 917 -31.95 1.51 23.60
CA VAL A 917 -32.56 2.12 22.40
C VAL A 917 -34.08 2.09 22.48
N ALA A 918 -34.69 0.99 22.91
CA ALA A 918 -36.15 0.90 23.03
C ALA A 918 -36.70 1.87 24.10
N GLU A 919 -36.01 2.06 25.23
CA GLU A 919 -36.40 3.05 26.24
C GLU A 919 -36.40 4.48 25.66
N TRP A 920 -35.37 4.84 24.88
CA TRP A 920 -35.33 6.14 24.21
C TRP A 920 -36.47 6.34 23.21
N MET A 921 -36.76 5.33 22.39
CA MET A 921 -37.85 5.42 21.40
C MET A 921 -39.25 5.39 22.04
N ALA A 922 -39.38 4.79 23.22
CA ALA A 922 -40.61 4.82 24.02
C ALA A 922 -40.81 6.18 24.71
N ALA A 923 -39.72 6.79 25.19
CA ALA A 923 -39.75 8.11 25.81
C ALA A 923 -40.01 9.23 24.79
N ASP A 924 -39.59 9.05 23.53
CA ASP A 924 -39.66 10.08 22.49
C ASP A 924 -40.31 9.55 21.21
N PRO A 925 -41.63 9.79 21.02
CA PRO A 925 -42.35 9.41 19.81
C PRO A 925 -41.78 10.05 18.52
N GLY A 926 -41.06 11.16 18.64
CA GLY A 926 -40.45 11.86 17.51
C GLY A 926 -39.14 11.23 17.00
N LEU A 927 -38.54 10.31 17.76
CA LEU A 927 -37.39 9.52 17.28
C LEU A 927 -37.88 8.42 16.33
N GLY A 928 -37.43 8.49 15.08
CA GLY A 928 -37.79 7.55 14.02
C GLY A 928 -36.67 6.60 13.61
N LEU A 929 -35.41 6.96 13.82
CA LEU A 929 -34.25 6.12 13.50
C LEU A 929 -33.11 6.35 14.48
N ILE A 930 -32.49 5.25 14.91
CA ILE A 930 -31.30 5.21 15.76
C ILE A 930 -30.30 4.24 15.12
N HIS A 931 -29.09 4.69 14.80
CA HIS A 931 -28.05 3.85 14.22
C HIS A 931 -26.65 4.16 14.77
N PRO A 932 -25.65 3.28 14.60
CA PRO A 932 -24.28 3.57 15.01
C PRO A 932 -23.73 4.85 14.34
N ASP A 933 -23.07 5.71 15.11
CA ASP A 933 -22.37 6.87 14.57
C ASP A 933 -21.05 6.44 13.96
N ASP A 934 -21.03 6.28 12.64
CA ASP A 934 -19.80 5.88 11.97
C ASP A 934 -18.75 7.00 12.04
N PRO A 935 -17.52 6.70 12.49
CA PRO A 935 -16.45 7.67 12.47
C PRO A 935 -16.04 8.09 11.06
N LEU A 936 -16.30 7.27 10.03
CA LEU A 936 -15.99 7.58 8.63
C LEU A 936 -17.13 8.39 8.01
N LEU A 937 -16.77 9.42 7.23
CA LEU A 937 -17.70 10.27 6.51
C LEU A 937 -17.86 9.76 5.08
N PHE A 938 -18.99 9.11 4.81
CA PHE A 938 -19.36 8.56 3.52
C PHE A 938 -20.24 9.54 2.73
N GLY A 939 -19.91 9.76 1.46
CA GLY A 939 -20.80 10.45 0.52
C GLY A 939 -21.88 9.52 -0.06
N TRP A 940 -22.70 10.08 -0.97
CA TRP A 940 -23.64 9.29 -1.78
C TRP A 940 -22.93 8.22 -2.59
N ASN A 941 -21.79 8.57 -3.16
CA ASN A 941 -21.00 7.68 -4.00
C ASN A 941 -19.61 7.59 -3.38
N TRP A 942 -19.18 6.38 -3.08
CA TRP A 942 -17.81 6.14 -2.64
C TRP A 942 -16.83 6.09 -3.83
N HIS A 943 -17.35 5.90 -5.05
CA HIS A 943 -16.57 5.67 -6.28
C HIS A 943 -17.14 6.40 -7.51
N ASP A 944 -17.73 7.58 -7.35
CA ASP A 944 -18.25 8.33 -8.52
C ASP A 944 -17.10 8.69 -9.49
N PRO A 945 -17.17 8.29 -10.78
CA PRO A 945 -16.19 8.74 -11.77
C PRO A 945 -16.30 10.24 -12.10
N ASP A 946 -17.42 10.88 -11.78
CA ASP A 946 -17.70 12.28 -12.10
C ASP A 946 -17.63 13.23 -10.87
N ASP A 947 -17.39 12.69 -9.66
CA ASP A 947 -17.17 13.50 -8.45
C ASP A 947 -15.69 13.90 -8.32
N PRO A 948 -15.36 15.20 -8.43
CA PRO A 948 -13.98 15.68 -8.30
C PRO A 948 -13.37 15.50 -6.90
N ASP A 949 -14.19 15.23 -5.87
CA ASP A 949 -13.78 15.06 -4.47
C ASP A 949 -13.81 13.59 -4.00
N ALA A 950 -14.13 12.62 -4.86
CA ALA A 950 -14.07 11.19 -4.54
C ALA A 950 -12.63 10.77 -4.19
N GLY A 951 -12.37 10.61 -2.91
CA GLY A 951 -11.05 10.30 -2.34
C GLY A 951 -10.41 9.03 -2.91
N ARG A 952 -9.32 9.25 -3.66
CA ARG A 952 -8.00 8.57 -3.66
C ARG A 952 -7.94 7.02 -3.72
N ASP A 953 -7.29 6.56 -4.79
CA ASP A 953 -6.49 5.32 -4.88
C ASP A 953 -7.20 3.96 -4.85
N GLN A 954 -8.29 3.79 -5.60
CA GLN A 954 -8.57 2.49 -6.22
C GLN A 954 -8.88 2.67 -7.71
N ALA A 955 -8.16 1.90 -8.53
CA ALA A 955 -8.12 2.05 -9.98
C ALA A 955 -9.50 2.29 -10.63
N PRO A 956 -9.64 3.26 -11.55
CA PRO A 956 -10.80 3.36 -12.42
C PRO A 956 -10.73 2.23 -13.46
N SER A 957 -10.96 0.99 -13.03
CA SER A 957 -11.09 -0.17 -13.93
C SER A 957 -11.59 -1.39 -13.16
N LEU A 958 -12.90 -1.62 -13.17
CA LEU A 958 -13.49 -2.94 -13.43
C LEU A 958 -15.02 -2.96 -13.63
N HIS A 959 -15.73 -1.84 -13.56
CA HIS A 959 -17.18 -1.82 -13.83
C HIS A 959 -17.52 -0.79 -14.91
N PHE A 960 -17.38 -1.20 -16.17
CA PHE A 960 -18.21 -0.61 -17.22
C PHE A 960 -19.67 -0.99 -16.88
N GLY A 961 -20.48 -0.01 -16.44
CA GLY A 961 -21.95 -0.16 -16.32
C GLY A 961 -22.60 0.01 -14.93
N ALA A 962 -21.87 0.31 -13.86
CA ALA A 962 -22.50 0.63 -12.56
C ALA A 962 -22.92 2.10 -12.52
N GLU A 963 -24.20 2.36 -12.27
CA GLU A 963 -24.73 3.70 -12.08
C GLU A 963 -24.36 4.24 -10.69
N SER A 964 -24.30 5.57 -10.52
CA SER A 964 -24.04 6.18 -9.21
C SER A 964 -25.20 5.94 -8.23
N ASN A 965 -24.92 5.69 -6.95
CA ASN A 965 -25.97 5.49 -5.94
C ASN A 965 -26.87 6.71 -5.83
N ARG A 966 -26.32 7.92 -6.00
CA ARG A 966 -27.12 9.15 -6.01
C ARG A 966 -28.19 9.09 -7.09
N SER A 967 -27.83 8.74 -8.32
CA SER A 967 -28.78 8.65 -9.43
C SER A 967 -29.86 7.59 -9.18
N ILE A 968 -29.47 6.42 -8.66
CA ILE A 968 -30.42 5.36 -8.27
C ILE A 968 -31.35 5.86 -7.15
N ALA A 969 -30.77 6.50 -6.12
CA ALA A 969 -31.50 7.03 -4.98
C ALA A 969 -32.50 8.11 -5.39
N GLU A 970 -32.15 9.00 -6.33
CA GLU A 970 -33.05 10.04 -6.84
C GLU A 970 -34.30 9.44 -7.51
N ARG A 971 -34.15 8.35 -8.28
CA ARG A 971 -35.30 7.65 -8.87
C ARG A 971 -36.17 6.96 -7.83
N LEU A 972 -35.57 6.34 -6.83
CA LEU A 972 -36.32 5.71 -5.73
C LEU A 972 -37.03 6.75 -4.86
N ALA A 973 -36.37 7.86 -4.56
CA ALA A 973 -36.92 8.97 -3.80
C ALA A 973 -38.19 9.53 -4.47
N LEU A 974 -38.16 9.69 -5.79
CA LEU A 974 -39.33 10.13 -6.56
C LEU A 974 -40.53 9.18 -6.39
N ARG A 975 -40.29 7.86 -6.41
CA ARG A 975 -41.35 6.84 -6.21
C ARG A 975 -41.94 6.88 -4.79
N MET A 976 -41.14 7.27 -3.80
CA MET A 976 -41.56 7.39 -2.41
C MET A 976 -42.16 8.76 -2.06
N GLY A 977 -42.16 9.71 -3.00
CA GLY A 977 -42.55 11.10 -2.72
C GLY A 977 -41.58 11.84 -1.80
N VAL A 978 -40.33 11.41 -1.74
CA VAL A 978 -39.24 12.09 -1.02
C VAL A 978 -38.72 13.24 -1.88
N GLY A 979 -38.48 14.40 -1.26
CA GLY A 979 -38.01 15.60 -1.95
C GLY A 979 -36.55 15.51 -2.44
N ALA A 980 -35.97 16.67 -2.77
CA ALA A 980 -34.58 16.74 -3.22
C ALA A 980 -33.62 16.13 -2.18
N LEU A 981 -32.69 15.30 -2.66
CA LEU A 981 -31.71 14.65 -1.81
C LEU A 981 -30.65 15.66 -1.31
N PRO A 982 -30.23 15.57 -0.04
CA PRO A 982 -29.16 16.44 0.50
C PRO A 982 -27.82 16.14 -0.18
N ALA A 983 -26.92 17.13 -0.26
CA ALA A 983 -25.57 16.91 -0.81
C ALA A 983 -24.72 15.99 0.08
N GLU A 984 -24.79 16.21 1.39
CA GLU A 984 -24.09 15.44 2.41
C GLU A 984 -25.06 14.51 3.13
N ILE A 985 -24.64 13.27 3.40
CA ILE A 985 -25.47 12.26 4.08
C ILE A 985 -24.76 11.64 5.27
N ASP A 986 -25.57 11.04 6.12
CA ASP A 986 -25.18 10.24 7.27
C ASP A 986 -26.20 9.12 7.36
N PHE A 987 -25.76 7.86 7.40
CA PHE A 987 -26.62 6.69 7.21
C PHE A 987 -26.11 5.47 8.00
N PRO A 988 -26.96 4.46 8.25
CA PRO A 988 -26.55 3.26 8.98
C PRO A 988 -25.59 2.41 8.14
N ALA A 989 -24.30 2.75 8.13
CA ALA A 989 -23.29 2.04 7.36
C ALA A 989 -23.19 0.56 7.81
N GLY A 990 -23.51 -0.37 6.91
CA GLY A 990 -23.68 -1.78 7.21
C GLY A 990 -25.14 -2.17 7.50
N SER A 991 -26.11 -1.31 7.22
CA SER A 991 -27.55 -1.57 7.23
C SER A 991 -28.10 -2.09 8.58
N MET A 992 -27.47 -1.72 9.70
CA MET A 992 -27.94 -2.08 11.05
C MET A 992 -28.43 -0.86 11.81
N PHE A 993 -29.66 -0.92 12.31
CA PHE A 993 -30.32 0.21 12.96
C PHE A 993 -31.57 -0.23 13.74
N TRP A 994 -32.11 0.69 14.53
CA TRP A 994 -33.45 0.63 15.11
C TRP A 994 -34.30 1.74 14.52
N ALA A 995 -35.55 1.45 14.17
CA ALA A 995 -36.43 2.42 13.54
C ALA A 995 -37.88 2.26 14.01
N ARG A 996 -38.63 3.37 13.94
CA ARG A 996 -40.08 3.34 14.13
C ARG A 996 -40.70 2.81 12.85
N SER A 997 -41.57 1.80 12.97
CA SER A 997 -42.15 1.13 11.81
C SER A 997 -42.80 2.08 10.81
N GLN A 998 -43.56 3.06 11.32
CA GLN A 998 -44.23 4.07 10.50
C GLN A 998 -43.27 4.99 9.72
N ALA A 999 -42.03 5.13 10.17
CA ALA A 999 -41.02 5.96 9.51
C ALA A 999 -40.40 5.25 8.29
N LEU A 1000 -40.43 3.92 8.25
CA LEU A 1000 -39.87 3.11 7.16
C LEU A 1000 -40.89 2.76 6.06
N LEU A 1001 -42.20 2.98 6.29
CA LEU A 1001 -43.25 2.55 5.35
C LEU A 1001 -43.00 2.94 3.88
N PRO A 1002 -42.49 4.14 3.54
CA PRO A 1002 -42.21 4.47 2.15
C PRO A 1002 -41.22 3.51 1.46
N LEU A 1003 -40.25 2.94 2.19
CA LEU A 1003 -39.33 1.94 1.64
C LEU A 1003 -40.05 0.62 1.33
N PHE A 1004 -41.02 0.22 2.16
CA PHE A 1004 -41.84 -0.97 1.92
C PHE A 1004 -42.89 -0.73 0.82
N ASP A 1005 -43.37 0.50 0.67
CA ASP A 1005 -44.30 0.93 -0.39
C ASP A 1005 -43.69 0.92 -1.80
N LEU A 1006 -42.37 0.82 -1.90
CA LEU A 1006 -41.72 0.57 -3.19
C LEU A 1006 -42.16 -0.76 -3.81
N GLY A 1007 -42.64 -1.72 -3.00
CA GLY A 1007 -43.14 -3.00 -3.48
C GLY A 1007 -42.09 -3.80 -4.26
N LEU A 1008 -40.84 -3.75 -3.80
CA LEU A 1008 -39.72 -4.42 -4.45
C LEU A 1008 -39.93 -5.93 -4.44
N GLY A 1009 -39.65 -6.57 -5.57
CA GLY A 1009 -39.57 -8.02 -5.71
C GLY A 1009 -38.11 -8.49 -5.72
N TRP A 1010 -37.91 -9.81 -5.67
CA TRP A 1010 -36.56 -10.39 -5.68
C TRP A 1010 -35.76 -10.05 -6.95
N ASP A 1011 -36.44 -9.84 -8.08
CA ASP A 1011 -35.82 -9.50 -9.37
C ASP A 1011 -35.33 -8.05 -9.45
N ASP A 1012 -35.77 -7.16 -8.56
CA ASP A 1012 -35.28 -5.78 -8.47
C ASP A 1012 -33.85 -5.71 -7.92
N TYR A 1013 -33.39 -6.77 -7.24
CA TYR A 1013 -32.05 -6.85 -6.70
C TYR A 1013 -31.08 -7.52 -7.70
N PRO A 1014 -29.85 -7.01 -7.82
CA PRO A 1014 -28.84 -7.61 -8.68
C PRO A 1014 -28.46 -9.01 -8.22
N GLU A 1015 -28.04 -9.84 -9.17
CA GLU A 1015 -27.45 -11.15 -8.89
C GLU A 1015 -26.04 -11.00 -8.32
N GLU A 1016 -25.62 -11.94 -7.48
CA GLU A 1016 -24.25 -11.99 -6.99
C GLU A 1016 -23.28 -12.41 -8.12
N PRO A 1017 -22.05 -11.87 -8.18
CA PRO A 1017 -21.44 -10.94 -7.23
C PRO A 1017 -21.90 -9.48 -7.44
N VAL A 1018 -22.42 -8.87 -6.39
CA VAL A 1018 -22.83 -7.45 -6.42
C VAL A 1018 -21.59 -6.54 -6.27
N PRO A 1019 -21.44 -5.48 -7.08
CA PRO A 1019 -20.37 -4.49 -6.95
C PRO A 1019 -20.26 -3.92 -5.52
N HIS A 1020 -19.07 -3.40 -5.16
CA HIS A 1020 -18.83 -2.82 -3.84
C HIS A 1020 -19.64 -1.55 -3.55
N ASP A 1021 -20.03 -0.82 -4.60
CA ASP A 1021 -20.87 0.37 -4.52
C ASP A 1021 -21.55 0.60 -5.88
N GLY A 1022 -22.48 1.54 -5.98
CA GLY A 1022 -23.17 1.86 -7.24
C GLY A 1022 -24.28 0.88 -7.60
N THR A 1023 -25.06 0.45 -6.60
CA THR A 1023 -26.18 -0.49 -6.80
C THR A 1023 -27.40 -0.08 -5.99
N ILE A 1024 -28.57 -0.65 -6.35
CA ILE A 1024 -29.83 -0.39 -5.64
C ILE A 1024 -29.75 -0.70 -4.14
N LEU A 1025 -28.96 -1.69 -3.74
CA LEU A 1025 -28.78 -2.05 -2.33
C LEU A 1025 -28.13 -0.90 -1.56
N HIS A 1026 -27.01 -0.37 -2.06
CA HIS A 1026 -26.31 0.72 -1.40
C HIS A 1026 -27.06 2.06 -1.49
N ALA A 1027 -27.86 2.26 -2.53
CA ALA A 1027 -28.77 3.40 -2.61
C ALA A 1027 -29.89 3.32 -1.54
N LEU A 1028 -30.49 2.14 -1.36
CA LEU A 1028 -31.52 1.90 -0.33
C LEU A 1028 -30.97 2.08 1.08
N GLU A 1029 -29.78 1.56 1.38
CA GLU A 1029 -29.08 1.77 2.66
C GLU A 1029 -28.92 3.26 2.99
N ARG A 1030 -28.44 4.05 2.03
CA ARG A 1030 -28.22 5.49 2.18
C ARG A 1030 -29.50 6.32 2.26
N LEU A 1031 -30.60 5.81 1.70
CA LEU A 1031 -31.91 6.49 1.71
C LEU A 1031 -32.64 6.39 3.05
N VAL A 1032 -32.34 5.41 3.91
CA VAL A 1032 -33.07 5.16 5.16
C VAL A 1032 -33.26 6.44 6.01
N PRO A 1033 -32.22 7.24 6.31
CA PRO A 1033 -32.36 8.46 7.10
C PRO A 1033 -33.18 9.54 6.39
N VAL A 1034 -32.99 9.69 5.08
CA VAL A 1034 -33.71 10.70 4.27
C VAL A 1034 -35.20 10.40 4.24
N VAL A 1035 -35.57 9.12 4.09
CA VAL A 1035 -36.97 8.67 4.15
C VAL A 1035 -37.57 8.96 5.53
N VAL A 1036 -36.87 8.60 6.60
CA VAL A 1036 -37.32 8.83 7.97
C VAL A 1036 -37.56 10.32 8.24
N GLU A 1037 -36.63 11.18 7.83
CA GLU A 1037 -36.73 12.64 7.99
C GLU A 1037 -37.85 13.24 7.14
N SER A 1038 -38.05 12.75 5.91
CA SER A 1038 -39.15 13.21 5.04
C SER A 1038 -40.54 12.98 5.65
N ARG A 1039 -40.64 12.03 6.59
CA ARG A 1039 -41.85 11.71 7.35
C ARG A 1039 -41.99 12.52 8.64
N GLY A 1040 -41.10 13.47 8.90
CA GLY A 1040 -41.13 14.36 10.06
C GLY A 1040 -40.51 13.76 11.33
N PHE A 1041 -39.85 12.60 11.24
CA PHE A 1041 -39.15 12.01 12.37
C PHE A 1041 -37.70 12.49 12.48
N ARG A 1042 -37.15 12.46 13.70
CA ARG A 1042 -35.75 12.73 13.96
C ARG A 1042 -34.91 11.44 13.88
N VAL A 1043 -33.67 11.62 13.44
CA VAL A 1043 -32.62 10.59 13.45
C VAL A 1043 -31.63 10.93 14.56
N ALA A 1044 -31.31 9.93 15.38
CA ALA A 1044 -30.25 9.99 16.39
C ALA A 1044 -29.20 8.91 16.11
N VAL A 1045 -28.02 9.07 16.69
CA VAL A 1045 -26.90 8.14 16.51
C VAL A 1045 -26.41 7.62 17.86
N THR A 1046 -25.87 6.41 17.91
CA THR A 1046 -25.27 5.83 19.12
C THR A 1046 -23.76 5.97 19.10
N HIS A 1047 -23.18 6.32 20.24
CA HIS A 1047 -21.73 6.38 20.42
C HIS A 1047 -21.34 5.75 21.75
N ILE A 1048 -20.46 4.74 21.70
CA ILE A 1048 -19.93 4.04 22.87
C ILE A 1048 -18.42 4.35 22.96
N PRO A 1049 -17.98 5.14 23.95
CA PRO A 1049 -16.56 5.46 24.11
C PRO A 1049 -15.69 4.20 24.21
N GLY A 1050 -14.53 4.20 23.56
CA GLY A 1050 -13.62 3.06 23.48
C GLY A 1050 -14.01 1.95 22.48
N ILE A 1051 -15.17 2.05 21.81
CA ILE A 1051 -15.60 1.12 20.76
C ILE A 1051 -15.46 1.80 19.41
N GLY A 1052 -14.37 1.47 18.68
CA GLY A 1052 -14.02 2.11 17.41
C GLY A 1052 -14.14 1.19 16.20
N ARG A 1053 -14.28 1.82 15.01
CA ARG A 1053 -14.21 1.19 13.69
C ARG A 1053 -12.82 1.31 13.09
#